data_AF-A0A7C9U5Y6-F1
#
_entry.id   AF-A0A7C9U5Y6-F1
#
_cell.length_a   1.000
_cell.length_b   1.000
_cell.length_c   1.000
_cell.angle_alpha   90.00
_cell.angle_beta   90.00
_cell.angle_gamma   90.00
#
_symmetry.space_group_name_H-M   'P 1'
#
loop_
_entity.id
_entity.type
_entity.pdbx_description
1 polymer ?
#
loop_
_entity_poly.entity_id
_entity_poly.type
_entity_poly.pdbx_seq_one_letter_code
_entity_poly.pdbx_strand_id
1 'polypeptide(L)'
;MNRKNTAARFWQYIAECARLLYWSYFKPYTLERWLQEIHPELKRDRNPFALRAEFASNRRLHRYADQVWWLSATLIPLVLLVIGLLFSLVVRETFDWPRSTLLLLVWFVGLLLARLNVKKLESWSKQALWILSGSLVVLVVSSDITNKQLTNTINSTLIFSRPMLALFFAILFVGIIFSLDFLEIFILSSFLTILFTWFLIFRKNFAILAEKEPIIKVIFIGFILLGLNIILWPITLFISVIISTLRFYLWLPEFLWTIALFQLSRFRRSASALLRYLPPYFDELISLPLPFMDRLIADAYRENRAAARQTIDYLIASTNQQRAAARAMTLIAVDSLSSCQTLGDIVAIAEQLAWFPSPPPAQLGPILPQFLEISQSVRSAADATSAYRKIELLNSPIAALKRLAYSSAFSKNADLAARSGSIAQRWQATLEAARRTLEEESRYSQEIPPAYISGPSLDPETAKKRFKGRQDIFREIETVALSPQPPVLLLYGGRRTGKTSALKYLPEKVGGELVPLLVDMQGGATATTLRSLARYLAEQIIEAALRSRNLELPYPNKRDLDEDPFPALQRWLQEVEQRAPGKRFLLCLDEFERLSEVVRETKSRSPLNFLRHVMQHRQQWILLFSGSHTLDELDDYWSDYLINTQSLRLTYLQEEEARELIVAPVEDFPDIYQPEAVARIVELTRCQPYLVQLLCSTLVEELNRKAAGADPRATKATAADVEAIVPKALETGGMYFKNLWDTLGDQERQAIARLLRGEPATPEDSSAWRKLEQKEVLEIAATGEASATEARSFQVPLVRRYIEKAIEEM
;
A
#
# COMPACT_ATOMS: atom_id res chain seq x y z
N MET A 1 -7.74 -19.39 66.55
CA MET A 1 -8.48 -18.39 65.76
C MET A 1 -7.56 -17.23 65.41
N ASN A 2 -7.21 -17.08 64.13
CA ASN A 2 -5.99 -16.38 63.69
C ASN A 2 -6.31 -14.95 63.18
N ARG A 3 -6.42 -13.97 64.10
CA ARG A 3 -6.72 -12.55 63.79
C ARG A 3 -5.71 -11.89 62.82
N LYS A 4 -4.48 -12.39 62.72
CA LYS A 4 -3.45 -11.88 61.80
C LYS A 4 -3.78 -12.12 60.32
N ASN A 5 -4.46 -13.23 59.99
CA ASN A 5 -4.83 -13.56 58.60
C ASN A 5 -6.04 -12.77 58.09
N THR A 6 -6.96 -12.35 58.96
CA THR A 6 -8.13 -11.55 58.58
C THR A 6 -7.74 -10.10 58.28
N ALA A 7 -6.84 -9.51 59.08
CA ALA A 7 -6.33 -8.16 58.82
C ALA A 7 -5.54 -8.08 57.50
N ALA A 8 -4.67 -9.05 57.22
CA ALA A 8 -3.92 -9.10 55.97
C ALA A 8 -4.83 -9.25 54.74
N ARG A 9 -5.85 -10.11 54.80
CA ARG A 9 -6.86 -10.25 53.74
C ARG A 9 -7.68 -8.98 53.51
N PHE A 10 -7.99 -8.26 54.58
CA PHE A 10 -8.69 -6.98 54.50
C PHE A 10 -7.84 -5.89 53.85
N TRP A 11 -6.57 -5.76 54.24
CA TRP A 11 -5.62 -4.84 53.60
C TRP A 11 -5.38 -5.18 52.13
N GLN A 12 -5.32 -6.47 51.78
CA GLN A 12 -5.22 -6.92 50.39
C GLN A 12 -6.48 -6.54 49.60
N TYR A 13 -7.67 -6.69 50.18
CA TYR A 13 -8.93 -6.26 49.55
C TYR A 13 -8.98 -4.75 49.34
N ILE A 14 -8.54 -3.95 50.31
CA ILE A 14 -8.42 -2.49 50.16
C ILE A 14 -7.43 -2.13 49.05
N ALA A 15 -6.27 -2.80 48.98
CA ALA A 15 -5.28 -2.57 47.94
C ALA A 15 -5.83 -2.91 46.54
N GLU A 16 -6.60 -3.99 46.41
CA GLU A 16 -7.31 -4.34 45.17
C GLU A 16 -8.34 -3.25 44.79
N CYS A 17 -9.13 -2.77 45.74
CA CYS A 17 -10.08 -1.68 45.53
C CYS A 17 -9.39 -0.37 45.11
N ALA A 18 -8.30 0.00 45.77
CA ALA A 18 -7.49 1.17 45.41
C ALA A 18 -6.87 1.02 44.01
N ARG A 19 -6.45 -0.19 43.64
CA ARG A 19 -5.96 -0.49 42.29
C ARG A 19 -7.05 -0.32 41.24
N LEU A 20 -8.28 -0.77 41.52
CA LEU A 20 -9.42 -0.59 40.61
C LEU A 20 -9.77 0.89 40.43
N LEU A 21 -9.72 1.70 41.50
CA LEU A 21 -9.89 3.15 41.41
C LEU A 21 -8.78 3.82 40.60
N TYR A 22 -7.53 3.40 40.79
CA TYR A 22 -6.41 3.89 40.01
C TYR A 22 -6.56 3.52 38.54
N TRP A 23 -6.94 2.27 38.22
CA TRP A 23 -7.15 1.84 36.84
C TRP A 23 -8.34 2.50 36.18
N SER A 24 -9.45 2.69 36.89
CA SER A 24 -10.62 3.37 36.33
C SER A 24 -10.33 4.81 35.93
N TYR A 25 -9.43 5.48 36.66
CA TYR A 25 -9.07 6.86 36.40
C TYR A 25 -7.85 7.02 35.47
N PHE A 26 -6.74 6.33 35.73
CA PHE A 26 -5.47 6.54 35.00
C PHE A 26 -5.18 5.48 33.93
N LYS A 27 -5.73 4.25 34.06
CA LYS A 27 -5.41 3.14 33.15
C LYS A 27 -6.65 2.41 32.64
N PRO A 28 -7.53 3.10 31.90
CA PRO A 28 -8.78 2.50 31.45
C PRO A 28 -8.58 1.35 30.46
N TYR A 29 -7.54 1.36 29.62
CA TYR A 29 -7.29 0.26 28.67
C TYR A 29 -6.75 -0.98 29.38
N THR A 30 -5.93 -0.79 30.42
CA THR A 30 -5.54 -1.88 31.32
C THR A 30 -6.75 -2.45 32.06
N LEU A 31 -7.66 -1.60 32.53
CA LEU A 31 -8.89 -2.04 33.20
C LEU A 31 -9.76 -2.87 32.25
N GLU A 32 -9.99 -2.38 31.03
CA GLU A 32 -10.83 -3.07 30.05
C GLU A 32 -10.31 -4.45 29.69
N ARG A 33 -8.99 -4.60 29.46
CA ARG A 33 -8.36 -5.91 29.26
C ARG A 33 -8.55 -6.83 30.45
N TRP A 34 -8.33 -6.32 31.66
CA TRP A 34 -8.54 -7.10 32.88
C TRP A 34 -10.01 -7.52 33.08
N LEU A 35 -10.97 -6.68 32.66
CA LEU A 35 -12.41 -7.03 32.69
C LEU A 35 -12.75 -8.10 31.65
N GLN A 36 -12.17 -8.02 30.45
CA GLN A 36 -12.33 -9.04 29.41
C GLN A 36 -11.78 -10.41 29.83
N GLU A 37 -10.68 -10.46 30.59
CA GLU A 37 -10.16 -11.69 31.22
C GLU A 37 -11.13 -12.30 32.24
N ILE A 38 -11.98 -11.48 32.87
CA ILE A 38 -13.00 -11.94 33.81
C ILE A 38 -14.23 -12.43 33.07
N HIS A 39 -14.75 -11.64 32.12
CA HIS A 39 -15.91 -12.02 31.31
C HIS A 39 -15.96 -11.22 30.00
N PRO A 40 -16.20 -11.85 28.83
CA PRO A 40 -16.14 -11.19 27.52
C PRO A 40 -17.20 -10.08 27.31
N GLU A 41 -18.34 -10.17 27.97
CA GLU A 41 -19.40 -9.14 27.88
C GLU A 41 -19.28 -7.99 28.89
N LEU A 42 -18.28 -8.07 29.79
CA LEU A 42 -18.09 -7.07 30.84
C LEU A 42 -17.34 -5.87 30.29
N LYS A 43 -18.07 -4.76 30.11
CA LYS A 43 -17.51 -3.46 29.70
C LYS A 43 -17.54 -2.46 30.85
N ARG A 44 -16.69 -1.43 30.77
CA ARG A 44 -16.58 -0.38 31.79
C ARG A 44 -17.90 0.37 32.04
N ASP A 45 -18.69 0.56 30.99
CA ASP A 45 -19.97 1.31 30.98
C ASP A 45 -21.17 0.46 31.46
N ARG A 46 -20.99 -0.84 31.69
CA ARG A 46 -22.07 -1.75 32.09
C ARG A 46 -22.07 -2.03 33.58
N ASN A 47 -23.26 -2.02 34.17
CA ASN A 47 -23.47 -2.43 35.56
C ASN A 47 -23.08 -3.92 35.74
N PRO A 48 -22.10 -4.26 36.60
CA PRO A 48 -21.67 -5.64 36.80
C PRO A 48 -22.75 -6.55 37.39
N PHE A 49 -23.76 -5.98 38.07
CA PHE A 49 -24.92 -6.73 38.57
C PHE A 49 -25.91 -7.14 37.47
N ALA A 50 -25.69 -6.71 36.22
CA ALA A 50 -26.44 -7.20 35.06
C ALA A 50 -26.19 -8.70 34.80
N LEU A 51 -24.98 -9.19 35.10
CA LEU A 51 -24.54 -10.57 34.90
C LEU A 51 -24.70 -11.44 36.17
N ARG A 52 -25.62 -11.07 37.07
CA ARG A 52 -25.79 -11.74 38.37
C ARG A 52 -26.08 -13.23 38.26
N ALA A 53 -26.70 -13.68 37.16
CA ALA A 53 -26.96 -15.10 36.89
C ALA A 53 -25.69 -15.95 36.82
N GLU A 54 -24.54 -15.34 36.48
CA GLU A 54 -23.26 -16.02 36.27
C GLU A 54 -22.32 -15.90 37.49
N PHE A 55 -22.75 -15.27 38.59
CA PHE A 55 -21.92 -15.14 39.79
C PHE A 55 -21.61 -16.49 40.44
N ALA A 56 -22.47 -17.49 40.24
CA ALA A 56 -22.26 -18.85 40.72
C ALA A 56 -21.14 -19.58 39.96
N SER A 57 -21.01 -19.34 38.65
CA SER A 57 -19.99 -19.95 37.79
C SER A 57 -18.66 -19.19 37.83
N ASN A 58 -18.69 -17.86 38.04
CA ASN A 58 -17.49 -17.02 38.04
C ASN A 58 -17.30 -16.22 39.34
N ARG A 59 -16.50 -16.77 40.26
CA ARG A 59 -16.17 -16.12 41.55
C ARG A 59 -15.42 -14.78 41.39
N ARG A 60 -14.66 -14.60 40.31
CA ARG A 60 -13.93 -13.34 40.07
C ARG A 60 -14.89 -12.21 39.71
N LEU A 61 -15.91 -12.51 38.91
CA LEU A 61 -16.98 -11.57 38.55
C LEU A 61 -17.78 -11.11 39.78
N HIS A 62 -18.16 -12.05 40.66
CA HIS A 62 -18.87 -11.72 41.89
C HIS A 62 -18.04 -10.79 42.80
N ARG A 63 -16.74 -11.11 42.99
CA ARG A 63 -15.83 -10.29 43.80
C ARG A 63 -15.64 -8.88 43.23
N TYR A 64 -15.54 -8.75 41.90
CA TYR A 64 -15.48 -7.45 41.23
C TYR A 64 -16.76 -6.63 41.43
N ALA A 65 -17.94 -7.25 41.25
CA ALA A 65 -19.22 -6.56 41.44
C ALA A 65 -19.37 -6.01 42.87
N ASP A 66 -18.96 -6.79 43.88
CA ASP A 66 -18.95 -6.33 45.27
C ASP A 66 -17.94 -5.21 45.51
N GLN A 67 -16.74 -5.28 44.90
CA GLN A 67 -15.73 -4.21 44.99
C GLN A 67 -16.24 -2.89 44.41
N VAL A 68 -16.86 -2.91 43.22
CA VAL A 68 -17.45 -1.71 42.58
C VAL A 68 -18.55 -1.12 43.44
N TRP A 69 -19.41 -1.96 44.04
CA TRP A 69 -20.48 -1.51 44.91
C TRP A 69 -19.95 -0.81 46.17
N TRP A 70 -18.98 -1.42 46.86
CA TRP A 70 -18.36 -0.82 48.06
C TRP A 70 -17.58 0.45 47.75
N LEU A 71 -16.86 0.49 46.63
CA LEU A 71 -16.18 1.69 46.15
C LEU A 71 -17.17 2.84 45.93
N SER A 72 -18.29 2.56 45.25
CA SER A 72 -19.34 3.56 44.99
C SER A 72 -20.05 4.03 46.27
N ALA A 73 -20.24 3.12 47.23
CA ALA A 73 -20.88 3.41 48.51
C ALA A 73 -20.01 4.26 49.44
N THR A 74 -18.68 4.11 49.39
CA THR A 74 -17.75 4.73 50.35
C THR A 74 -17.05 5.98 49.81
N LEU A 75 -16.74 6.02 48.52
CA LEU A 75 -15.93 7.07 47.93
C LEU A 75 -16.64 8.42 47.88
N ILE A 76 -17.94 8.46 47.54
CA ILE A 76 -18.70 9.71 47.46
C ILE A 76 -18.92 10.38 48.83
N PRO A 77 -19.29 9.65 49.89
CA PRO A 77 -19.26 10.19 51.25
C PRO A 77 -17.89 10.73 51.65
N LEU A 78 -16.81 10.01 51.31
CA LEU A 78 -15.44 10.43 51.63
C LEU A 78 -15.07 11.73 50.90
N VAL A 79 -15.36 11.83 49.60
CA VAL A 79 -15.12 13.04 48.79
C VAL A 79 -15.92 14.21 49.33
N LEU A 80 -17.21 14.01 49.64
CA LEU A 80 -18.06 15.04 50.24
C LEU A 80 -17.53 15.51 51.60
N LEU A 81 -16.97 14.60 52.40
CA LEU A 81 -16.35 14.93 53.68
C LEU A 81 -15.09 15.80 53.49
N VAL A 82 -14.21 15.42 52.56
CA VAL A 82 -13.00 16.19 52.23
C VAL A 82 -13.36 17.57 51.68
N ILE A 83 -14.33 17.65 50.77
CA ILE A 83 -14.81 18.92 50.22
C ILE A 83 -15.44 19.78 51.32
N GLY A 84 -16.26 19.20 52.21
CA GLY A 84 -16.86 19.91 53.32
C GLY A 84 -15.82 20.51 54.28
N LEU A 85 -14.75 19.75 54.57
CA LEU A 85 -13.61 20.23 55.35
C LEU A 85 -12.85 21.36 54.65
N LEU A 86 -12.50 21.18 53.37
CA LEU A 86 -11.80 22.20 52.57
C LEU A 86 -12.64 23.48 52.42
N PHE A 87 -13.94 23.33 52.18
CA PHE A 87 -14.88 24.45 52.08
C PHE A 87 -14.91 25.26 53.38
N SER A 88 -15.01 24.58 54.52
CA SER A 88 -14.99 25.26 55.81
C SER A 88 -13.66 25.97 56.08
N LEU A 89 -12.54 25.41 55.60
CA LEU A 89 -11.20 25.96 55.75
C LEU A 89 -10.96 27.19 54.85
N VAL A 90 -11.45 27.15 53.61
CA VAL A 90 -11.28 28.21 52.60
C VAL A 90 -12.27 29.37 52.80
N VAL A 91 -13.54 29.06 53.07
CA VAL A 91 -14.63 30.05 53.12
C VAL A 91 -14.89 30.57 54.54
N ARG A 92 -14.32 29.91 55.57
CA ARG A 92 -14.53 30.21 57.00
C ARG A 92 -16.01 30.23 57.42
N GLU A 93 -16.85 29.46 56.75
CA GLU A 93 -18.25 29.24 57.08
C GLU A 93 -18.51 27.75 57.38
N THR A 94 -19.60 27.45 58.10
CA THR A 94 -19.98 26.07 58.44
C THR A 94 -20.65 25.39 57.25
N PHE A 95 -20.09 24.27 56.79
CA PHE A 95 -20.70 23.44 55.76
C PHE A 95 -22.06 22.86 56.25
N ASP A 96 -23.08 22.88 55.40
CA ASP A 96 -24.46 22.49 55.75
C ASP A 96 -24.64 20.96 55.73
N TRP A 97 -24.05 20.30 56.73
CA TRP A 97 -24.04 18.85 56.88
C TRP A 97 -25.43 18.19 56.84
N PRO A 98 -26.50 18.73 57.46
CA PRO A 98 -27.82 18.09 57.43
C PRO A 98 -28.36 17.86 56.01
N ARG A 99 -28.18 18.82 55.10
CA ARG A 99 -28.63 18.69 53.71
C ARG A 99 -27.78 17.69 52.93
N SER A 100 -26.47 17.70 53.15
CA SER A 100 -25.57 16.72 52.54
C SER A 100 -25.84 15.30 53.03
N THR A 101 -26.24 15.10 54.30
CA THR A 101 -26.61 13.77 54.81
C THR A 101 -27.89 13.23 54.18
N LEU A 102 -28.87 14.09 53.87
CA LEU A 102 -30.08 13.70 53.15
C LEU A 102 -29.74 13.25 51.71
N LEU A 103 -28.82 13.95 51.05
CA LEU A 103 -28.33 13.62 49.72
C LEU A 103 -27.54 12.29 49.71
N LEU A 104 -26.74 12.03 50.75
CA LEU A 104 -26.07 10.74 50.95
C LEU A 104 -27.05 9.58 51.19
N LEU A 105 -28.16 9.83 51.91
CA LEU A 105 -29.20 8.83 52.14
C LEU A 105 -29.86 8.45 50.81
N VAL A 106 -30.19 9.43 49.96
CA VAL A 106 -30.71 9.17 48.62
C VAL A 106 -29.70 8.43 47.75
N TRP A 107 -28.41 8.82 47.79
CA TRP A 107 -27.33 8.14 47.08
C TRP A 107 -27.25 6.65 47.46
N PHE A 108 -27.32 6.35 48.76
CA PHE A 108 -27.27 4.98 49.27
C PHE A 108 -28.51 4.16 48.85
N VAL A 109 -29.69 4.76 48.86
CA VAL A 109 -30.93 4.13 48.34
C VAL A 109 -30.81 3.84 46.84
N GLY A 110 -30.24 4.76 46.07
CA GLY A 110 -29.97 4.57 44.64
C GLY A 110 -29.02 3.40 44.37
N LEU A 111 -27.94 3.26 45.15
CA LEU A 111 -27.00 2.13 45.05
C LEU A 111 -27.62 0.78 45.44
N LEU A 112 -28.53 0.76 46.40
CA LEU A 112 -29.29 -0.44 46.76
C LEU A 112 -30.21 -0.88 45.60
N LEU A 113 -30.87 0.08 44.95
CA LEU A 113 -31.71 -0.19 43.77
C LEU A 113 -30.88 -0.64 42.56
N ALA A 114 -29.69 -0.08 42.34
CA ALA A 114 -28.76 -0.50 41.28
C ALA A 114 -28.29 -1.96 41.45
N ARG A 115 -28.19 -2.45 42.70
CA ARG A 115 -27.87 -3.85 43.02
C ARG A 115 -29.00 -4.84 42.65
N LEU A 116 -30.24 -4.35 42.57
CA LEU A 116 -31.42 -5.15 42.22
C LEU A 116 -31.62 -5.29 40.70
N ASN A 117 -30.88 -4.53 39.89
CA ASN A 117 -30.87 -4.60 38.41
C ASN A 117 -32.26 -4.56 37.75
N VAL A 118 -33.12 -3.65 38.18
CA VAL A 118 -34.48 -3.50 37.64
C VAL A 118 -34.48 -2.59 36.40
N LYS A 119 -34.40 -3.17 35.19
CA LYS A 119 -34.39 -2.42 33.90
C LYS A 119 -35.53 -1.41 33.74
N LYS A 120 -36.70 -1.70 34.31
CA LYS A 120 -37.89 -0.83 34.25
C LYS A 120 -37.71 0.47 35.04
N LEU A 121 -36.90 0.43 36.10
CA LEU A 121 -36.60 1.57 36.98
C LEU A 121 -35.60 2.54 36.33
N GLU A 122 -34.65 2.02 35.56
CA GLU A 122 -33.65 2.80 34.81
C GLU A 122 -34.31 3.67 33.73
N SER A 123 -35.29 3.13 33.01
CA SER A 123 -36.06 3.88 32.01
C SER A 123 -36.91 4.98 32.67
N TRP A 124 -37.55 4.64 33.79
CA TRP A 124 -38.36 5.59 34.56
C TRP A 124 -37.52 6.72 35.17
N SER A 125 -36.30 6.44 35.68
CA SER A 125 -35.43 7.48 36.23
C SER A 125 -34.94 8.45 35.16
N LYS A 126 -34.57 7.96 33.96
CA LYS A 126 -34.20 8.79 32.80
C LYS A 126 -35.35 9.69 32.34
N GLN A 127 -36.58 9.17 32.31
CA GLN A 127 -37.78 9.94 31.97
C GLN A 127 -38.15 10.97 33.04
N ALA A 128 -38.09 10.59 34.32
CA ALA A 128 -38.35 11.51 35.42
C ALA A 128 -37.35 12.68 35.42
N LEU A 129 -36.08 12.43 35.10
CA LEU A 129 -35.03 13.44 35.01
C LEU A 129 -35.26 14.45 33.88
N TRP A 130 -35.76 14.00 32.71
CA TRP A 130 -36.16 14.87 31.60
C TRP A 130 -37.38 15.73 31.94
N ILE A 131 -38.39 15.14 32.59
CA ILE A 131 -39.62 15.86 32.99
C ILE A 131 -39.31 16.91 34.08
N LEU A 132 -38.48 16.54 35.06
CA LEU A 132 -38.10 17.42 36.16
C LEU A 132 -37.17 18.54 35.71
N SER A 133 -36.21 18.29 34.82
CA SER A 133 -35.33 19.34 34.26
C SER A 133 -36.12 20.33 33.41
N GLY A 134 -37.08 19.86 32.62
CA GLY A 134 -38.05 20.72 31.93
C GLY A 134 -38.88 21.56 32.90
N SER A 135 -39.35 20.97 34.00
CA SER A 135 -40.09 21.68 35.06
C SER A 135 -39.24 22.74 35.78
N LEU A 136 -37.95 22.49 36.02
CA LEU A 136 -37.04 23.46 36.64
C LEU A 136 -36.75 24.64 35.72
N VAL A 137 -36.53 24.39 34.42
CA VAL A 137 -36.35 25.45 33.42
C VAL A 137 -37.61 26.32 33.33
N VAL A 138 -38.80 25.71 33.35
CA VAL A 138 -40.07 26.45 33.39
C VAL A 138 -40.26 27.25 34.69
N LEU A 139 -39.80 26.73 35.84
CA LEU A 139 -39.83 27.45 37.11
C LEU A 139 -38.87 28.64 37.16
N VAL A 140 -37.67 28.49 36.60
CA VAL A 140 -36.67 29.57 36.52
C VAL A 140 -37.16 30.64 35.54
N VAL A 141 -37.64 30.24 34.36
CA VAL A 141 -38.18 31.17 33.35
C VAL A 141 -39.48 31.85 33.81
N SER A 142 -40.34 31.18 34.58
CA SER A 142 -41.57 31.80 35.10
C SER A 142 -41.32 32.77 36.26
N SER A 143 -40.23 32.58 37.02
CA SER A 143 -39.84 33.52 38.08
C SER A 143 -39.34 34.88 37.56
N ASP A 144 -38.93 34.96 36.29
CA ASP A 144 -38.51 36.19 35.61
C ASP A 144 -39.67 37.02 35.03
N ILE A 145 -40.88 36.46 34.91
CA ILE A 145 -41.98 37.08 34.15
C ILE A 145 -42.99 37.84 35.03
N THR A 146 -42.94 37.75 36.37
CA THR A 146 -44.02 38.32 37.21
C THR A 146 -43.64 39.50 38.11
N ASN A 147 -44.52 40.50 38.04
CA ASN A 147 -44.49 41.84 38.63
C ASN A 147 -44.39 41.84 40.18
N LYS A 148 -43.76 42.87 40.74
CA LYS A 148 -43.35 43.04 42.16
C LYS A 148 -44.45 42.93 43.24
N GLN A 149 -45.71 42.72 42.89
CA GLN A 149 -46.81 42.53 43.86
C GLN A 149 -47.10 41.06 44.19
N LEU A 150 -46.61 40.09 43.41
CA LEU A 150 -46.81 38.66 43.68
C LEU A 150 -45.66 38.04 44.49
N THR A 151 -44.64 38.81 44.85
CA THR A 151 -43.42 38.31 45.50
C THR A 151 -43.66 37.86 46.96
N ASN A 152 -44.65 38.45 47.63
CA ASN A 152 -45.02 38.04 49.00
C ASN A 152 -45.86 36.76 49.03
N THR A 153 -46.62 36.46 47.98
CA THR A 153 -47.37 35.19 47.83
C THR A 153 -46.47 34.07 47.29
N ILE A 154 -45.44 34.41 46.51
CA ILE A 154 -44.42 33.46 46.04
C ILE A 154 -43.51 32.99 47.19
N ASN A 155 -43.26 33.82 48.20
CA ASN A 155 -42.49 33.42 49.38
C ASN A 155 -43.17 32.32 50.22
N SER A 156 -44.51 32.22 50.22
CA SER A 156 -45.22 31.12 50.89
C SER A 156 -45.32 29.85 50.01
N THR A 157 -45.26 29.97 48.69
CA THR A 157 -45.12 28.82 47.76
C THR A 157 -43.67 28.31 47.66
N LEU A 158 -42.68 29.14 47.98
CA LEU A 158 -41.27 28.74 48.13
C LEU A 158 -41.05 27.75 49.30
N ILE A 159 -41.96 27.66 50.27
CA ILE A 159 -41.94 26.63 51.32
C ILE A 159 -42.22 25.24 50.73
N PHE A 160 -43.06 25.16 49.69
CA PHE A 160 -43.33 23.93 48.93
C PHE A 160 -42.27 23.63 47.85
N SER A 161 -41.55 24.63 47.36
CA SER A 161 -40.46 24.43 46.38
C SER A 161 -39.21 23.75 46.97
N ARG A 162 -38.98 23.87 48.29
CA ARG A 162 -37.80 23.32 48.99
C ARG A 162 -37.78 21.79 49.04
N PRO A 163 -38.87 21.09 49.41
CA PRO A 163 -38.92 19.63 49.29
C PRO A 163 -38.92 19.18 47.83
N MET A 164 -39.46 19.98 46.90
CA MET A 164 -39.46 19.66 45.46
C MET A 164 -38.07 19.79 44.82
N LEU A 165 -37.26 20.77 45.25
CA LEU A 165 -35.83 20.89 44.92
C LEU A 165 -35.01 19.76 45.52
N ALA A 166 -35.29 19.36 46.76
CA ALA A 166 -34.65 18.20 47.38
C ALA A 166 -35.02 16.89 46.65
N LEU A 167 -36.28 16.75 46.21
CA LEU A 167 -36.77 15.64 45.39
C LEU A 167 -36.18 15.67 43.98
N PHE A 168 -36.00 16.86 43.39
CA PHE A 168 -35.34 17.08 42.11
C PHE A 168 -33.87 16.65 42.16
N PHE A 169 -33.11 17.13 43.15
CA PHE A 169 -31.72 16.70 43.36
C PHE A 169 -31.64 15.21 43.68
N ALA A 170 -32.61 14.66 44.42
CA ALA A 170 -32.68 13.24 44.73
C ALA A 170 -32.89 12.38 43.47
N ILE A 171 -33.81 12.78 42.58
CA ILE A 171 -34.10 12.09 41.32
C ILE A 171 -33.00 12.32 40.28
N LEU A 172 -32.36 13.49 40.28
CA LEU A 172 -31.18 13.79 39.48
C LEU A 172 -30.00 12.90 39.89
N PHE A 173 -29.75 12.75 41.19
CA PHE A 173 -28.75 11.84 41.73
C PHE A 173 -29.05 10.37 41.37
N VAL A 174 -30.31 9.94 41.50
CA VAL A 174 -30.74 8.59 41.11
C VAL A 174 -30.61 8.37 39.60
N GLY A 175 -30.92 9.35 38.76
CA GLY A 175 -30.71 9.25 37.31
C GLY A 175 -29.24 9.25 36.89
N ILE A 176 -28.38 9.98 37.59
CA ILE A 176 -26.91 9.99 37.40
C ILE A 176 -26.30 8.63 37.76
N ILE A 177 -26.77 7.98 38.84
CA ILE A 177 -26.37 6.61 39.25
C ILE A 177 -26.59 5.56 38.15
N PHE A 178 -27.55 5.81 37.26
CA PHE A 178 -27.99 4.88 36.22
C PHE A 178 -27.49 5.23 34.80
N SER A 179 -26.79 6.36 34.58
CA SER A 179 -26.57 6.85 33.21
C SER A 179 -25.19 7.41 32.84
N LEU A 180 -24.31 7.79 33.78
CA LEU A 180 -23.06 8.49 33.42
C LEU A 180 -21.81 7.90 34.08
N ASP A 181 -20.68 8.05 33.40
CA ASP A 181 -19.37 7.57 33.80
C ASP A 181 -18.93 8.22 35.14
N PHE A 182 -18.21 7.47 35.98
CA PHE A 182 -17.72 7.93 37.30
C PHE A 182 -16.96 9.28 37.26
N LEU A 183 -16.29 9.57 36.14
CA LEU A 183 -15.57 10.82 35.89
C LEU A 183 -16.51 12.02 35.66
N GLU A 184 -17.63 11.80 34.97
CA GLU A 184 -18.62 12.84 34.68
C GLU A 184 -19.36 13.25 35.95
N ILE A 185 -19.57 12.31 36.87
CA ILE A 185 -20.13 12.55 38.21
C ILE A 185 -19.21 13.44 39.07
N PHE A 186 -17.89 13.21 38.99
CA PHE A 186 -16.89 14.00 39.73
C PHE A 186 -16.78 15.43 39.19
N ILE A 187 -16.84 15.60 37.86
CA ILE A 187 -16.83 16.92 37.21
C ILE A 187 -18.11 17.68 37.56
N LEU A 188 -19.27 17.03 37.51
CA LEU A 188 -20.56 17.64 37.83
C LEU A 188 -20.66 18.02 39.32
N SER A 189 -20.11 17.22 40.24
CA SER A 189 -20.14 17.54 41.68
C SER A 189 -19.16 18.66 42.07
N SER A 190 -17.97 18.68 41.47
CA SER A 190 -16.99 19.77 41.61
C SER A 190 -17.54 21.07 41.03
N PHE A 191 -18.27 20.98 39.92
CA PHE A 191 -18.98 22.09 39.28
C PHE A 191 -20.09 22.67 40.18
N LEU A 192 -20.95 21.81 40.76
CA LEU A 192 -22.01 22.21 41.70
C LEU A 192 -21.48 22.89 42.96
N THR A 193 -20.32 22.45 43.46
CA THR A 193 -19.68 23.04 44.65
C THR A 193 -19.02 24.38 44.35
N ILE A 194 -18.40 24.56 43.19
CA ILE A 194 -17.88 25.86 42.76
C ILE A 194 -19.04 26.86 42.55
N LEU A 195 -20.13 26.42 41.90
CA LEU A 195 -21.36 27.20 41.72
C LEU A 195 -21.97 27.67 43.05
N PHE A 196 -22.09 26.75 44.01
CA PHE A 196 -22.67 27.05 45.32
C PHE A 196 -21.76 27.99 46.13
N THR A 197 -20.44 27.74 46.13
CA THR A 197 -19.45 28.59 46.82
C THR A 197 -19.45 30.00 46.26
N TRP A 198 -19.51 30.15 44.94
CA TRP A 198 -19.49 31.46 44.28
C TRP A 198 -20.82 32.20 44.43
N PHE A 199 -21.96 31.49 44.41
CA PHE A 199 -23.28 32.05 44.72
C PHE A 199 -23.35 32.64 46.15
N LEU A 200 -22.74 31.97 47.13
CA LEU A 200 -22.67 32.46 48.50
C LEU A 200 -21.78 33.71 48.64
N ILE A 201 -20.63 33.74 47.96
CA ILE A 201 -19.73 34.91 47.91
C ILE A 201 -20.43 36.09 47.22
N PHE A 202 -21.16 35.84 46.12
CA PHE A 202 -21.95 36.84 45.41
C PHE A 202 -23.07 37.42 46.29
N ARG A 203 -23.82 36.55 47.00
CA ARG A 203 -24.86 36.97 47.94
C ARG A 203 -24.29 37.86 49.05
N LYS A 204 -23.12 37.53 49.59
CA LYS A 204 -22.45 38.29 50.65
C LYS A 204 -21.99 39.67 50.17
N ASN A 205 -21.33 39.73 49.02
CA ASN A 205 -20.87 41.00 48.43
C ASN A 205 -22.06 41.89 48.00
N PHE A 206 -23.16 41.30 47.53
CA PHE A 206 -24.38 42.02 47.20
C PHE A 206 -25.09 42.57 48.45
N ALA A 207 -25.13 41.81 49.54
CA ALA A 207 -25.70 42.26 50.82
C ALA A 207 -24.90 43.43 51.42
N ILE A 208 -23.56 43.42 51.32
CA ILE A 208 -22.69 44.49 51.80
C ILE A 208 -22.84 45.77 50.96
N LEU A 209 -23.02 45.65 49.64
CA LEU A 209 -23.28 46.81 48.76
C LEU A 209 -24.67 47.42 48.97
N ALA A 210 -25.68 46.58 49.28
CA ALA A 210 -27.05 47.02 49.52
C ALA A 210 -27.20 47.87 50.80
N GLU A 211 -26.26 47.77 51.73
CA GLU A 211 -26.28 48.48 53.02
C GLU A 211 -25.70 49.91 52.94
N LYS A 212 -24.94 50.26 51.88
CA LYS A 212 -24.14 51.50 51.83
C LYS A 212 -24.51 52.51 50.74
N GLU A 213 -25.25 52.12 49.69
CA GLU A 213 -25.56 52.98 48.54
C GLU A 213 -27.08 53.09 48.29
N PRO A 214 -27.58 54.18 47.66
CA PRO A 214 -29.00 54.31 47.33
C PRO A 214 -29.45 53.16 46.43
N ILE A 215 -30.64 52.63 46.72
CA ILE A 215 -31.23 51.41 46.16
C ILE A 215 -31.12 51.33 44.63
N ILE A 216 -31.24 52.47 43.93
CA ILE A 216 -31.17 52.54 42.46
C ILE A 216 -29.76 52.24 41.91
N LYS A 217 -28.69 52.71 42.56
CA LYS A 217 -27.30 52.40 42.16
C LYS A 217 -26.97 50.93 42.40
N VAL A 218 -27.47 50.36 43.50
CA VAL A 218 -27.30 48.93 43.83
C VAL A 218 -28.00 48.06 42.79
N ILE A 219 -29.20 48.46 42.33
CA ILE A 219 -29.92 47.76 41.26
C ILE A 219 -29.18 47.85 39.92
N PHE A 220 -28.66 49.03 39.54
CA PHE A 220 -27.94 49.22 38.27
C PHE A 220 -26.60 48.47 38.22
N ILE A 221 -25.81 48.54 39.29
CA ILE A 221 -24.55 47.78 39.43
C ILE A 221 -24.85 46.27 39.48
N GLY A 222 -25.94 45.89 40.17
CA GLY A 222 -26.45 44.52 40.19
C GLY A 222 -26.75 43.99 38.79
N PHE A 223 -27.42 44.78 37.94
CA PHE A 223 -27.74 44.42 36.55
C PHE A 223 -26.50 44.30 35.65
N ILE A 224 -25.52 45.21 35.78
CA ILE A 224 -24.25 45.15 35.02
C ILE A 224 -23.45 43.91 35.42
N LEU A 225 -23.34 43.64 36.72
CA LEU A 225 -22.68 42.43 37.22
C LEU A 225 -23.44 41.17 36.81
N LEU A 226 -24.78 41.17 36.79
CA LEU A 226 -25.58 40.06 36.27
C LEU A 226 -25.31 39.82 34.78
N GLY A 227 -25.29 40.88 33.96
CA GLY A 227 -25.05 40.81 32.52
C GLY A 227 -23.65 40.29 32.19
N LEU A 228 -22.62 40.74 32.91
CA LEU A 228 -21.25 40.22 32.80
C LEU A 228 -21.17 38.74 33.20
N ASN A 229 -21.90 38.33 34.24
CA ASN A 229 -21.96 36.93 34.67
C ASN A 229 -22.64 36.02 33.64
N ILE A 230 -23.69 36.47 32.96
CA ILE A 230 -24.36 35.69 31.91
C ILE A 230 -23.42 35.39 30.73
N ILE A 231 -22.44 36.26 30.46
CA ILE A 231 -21.47 36.11 29.35
C ILE A 231 -20.21 35.36 29.79
N LEU A 232 -19.68 35.63 30.99
CA LEU A 232 -18.46 34.99 31.51
C LEU A 232 -18.70 33.54 31.97
N TRP A 233 -19.91 33.21 32.43
CA TRP A 233 -20.23 31.88 32.94
C TRP A 233 -20.15 30.78 31.86
N PRO A 234 -20.72 30.95 30.65
CA PRO A 234 -20.53 29.99 29.56
C PRO A 234 -19.07 29.80 29.16
N ILE A 235 -18.27 30.88 29.15
CA ILE A 235 -16.85 30.85 28.75
C ILE A 235 -16.01 30.11 29.80
N THR A 236 -16.19 30.45 31.08
CA THR A 236 -15.48 29.77 32.18
C THR A 236 -15.89 28.31 32.30
N LEU A 237 -17.17 27.97 32.08
CA LEU A 237 -17.66 26.60 32.00
C LEU A 237 -17.03 25.86 30.82
N PHE A 238 -17.01 26.46 29.63
CA PHE A 238 -16.37 25.89 28.45
C PHE A 238 -14.87 25.64 28.67
N ILE A 239 -14.14 26.60 29.24
CA ILE A 239 -12.71 26.46 29.57
C ILE A 239 -12.49 25.38 30.64
N SER A 240 -13.32 25.34 31.70
CA SER A 240 -13.20 24.33 32.76
C SER A 240 -13.49 22.92 32.25
N VAL A 241 -14.47 22.77 31.34
CA VAL A 241 -14.76 21.50 30.67
C VAL A 241 -13.56 21.09 29.82
N ILE A 242 -13.00 22.00 29.02
CA ILE A 242 -11.79 21.72 28.22
C ILE A 242 -10.60 21.31 29.09
N ILE A 243 -10.29 22.06 30.15
CA ILE A 243 -9.17 21.77 31.07
C ILE A 243 -9.35 20.40 31.74
N SER A 244 -10.59 20.05 32.10
CA SER A 244 -10.93 18.78 32.72
C SER A 244 -10.83 17.61 31.73
N THR A 245 -11.42 17.76 30.54
CA THR A 245 -11.41 16.73 29.48
C THR A 245 -10.00 16.51 28.94
N LEU A 246 -9.19 17.56 28.78
CA LEU A 246 -7.79 17.46 28.35
C LEU A 246 -6.82 17.14 29.50
N ARG A 247 -7.30 17.06 30.75
CA ARG A 247 -6.50 16.79 31.96
C ARG A 247 -5.28 17.69 32.10
N PHE A 248 -5.41 18.97 31.75
CA PHE A 248 -4.27 19.88 31.67
C PHE A 248 -3.49 20.00 33.00
N TYR A 249 -4.20 19.87 34.14
CA TYR A 249 -3.62 19.89 35.48
C TYR A 249 -2.69 18.70 35.78
N LEU A 250 -2.90 17.54 35.16
CA LEU A 250 -2.00 16.37 35.24
C LEU A 250 -0.91 16.44 34.18
N TRP A 251 -1.26 16.95 32.99
CA TRP A 251 -0.32 17.06 31.88
C TRP A 251 0.88 17.96 32.19
N LEU A 252 0.69 19.08 32.91
CA LEU A 252 1.81 20.01 33.20
C LEU A 252 2.94 19.35 34.03
N PRO A 253 2.66 18.67 35.17
CA PRO A 253 3.65 17.85 35.85
C PRO A 253 4.29 16.76 34.97
N GLU A 254 3.49 16.05 34.19
CA GLU A 254 3.97 14.97 33.29
C GLU A 254 4.88 15.51 32.19
N PHE A 255 4.55 16.68 31.64
CA PHE A 255 5.34 17.42 30.67
C PHE A 255 6.71 17.76 31.26
N LEU A 256 6.74 18.37 32.46
CA LEU A 256 8.00 18.68 33.14
C LEU A 256 8.80 17.42 33.47
N TRP A 257 8.13 16.34 33.85
CA TRP A 257 8.76 15.04 34.11
C TRP A 257 9.42 14.46 32.85
N THR A 258 8.76 14.50 31.68
CA THR A 258 9.39 14.03 30.43
C THR A 258 10.62 14.84 30.04
N ILE A 259 10.62 16.16 30.28
CA ILE A 259 11.81 17.00 30.07
C ILE A 259 12.91 16.57 31.03
N ALA A 260 12.61 16.35 32.31
CA ALA A 260 13.59 15.88 33.28
C ALA A 260 14.18 14.52 32.88
N LEU A 261 13.35 13.56 32.45
CA LEU A 261 13.82 12.26 31.96
C LEU A 261 14.74 12.38 30.74
N PHE A 262 14.41 13.26 29.79
CA PHE A 262 15.23 13.50 28.61
C PHE A 262 16.57 14.17 28.96
N GLN A 263 16.59 15.08 29.94
CA GLN A 263 17.85 15.67 30.41
C GLN A 263 18.69 14.63 31.18
N LEU A 264 18.06 13.79 32.00
CA LEU A 264 18.75 12.70 32.70
C LEU A 264 19.30 11.65 31.74
N SER A 265 18.62 11.33 30.65
CA SER A 265 19.11 10.35 29.66
C SER A 265 20.41 10.83 29.01
N ARG A 266 20.52 12.13 28.71
CA ARG A 266 21.75 12.75 28.20
C ARG A 266 22.89 12.73 29.21
N PHE A 267 22.59 12.91 30.49
CA PHE A 267 23.61 12.93 31.55
C PHE A 267 24.12 11.54 31.93
N ARG A 268 23.22 10.55 32.04
CA ARG A 268 23.57 9.19 32.50
C ARG A 268 23.90 8.19 31.38
N ARG A 269 23.70 8.55 30.10
CA ARG A 269 23.87 7.66 28.92
C ARG A 269 23.15 6.31 29.07
N SER A 270 21.96 6.31 29.66
CA SER A 270 21.15 5.11 29.88
C SER A 270 19.68 5.39 29.59
N ALA A 271 19.34 5.62 28.33
CA ALA A 271 17.97 5.92 27.90
C ALA A 271 17.02 4.73 28.09
N SER A 272 17.52 3.50 27.88
CA SER A 272 16.74 2.26 27.99
C SER A 272 16.16 1.99 29.39
N ALA A 273 16.92 2.28 30.44
CA ALA A 273 16.45 2.12 31.83
C ALA A 273 15.34 3.13 32.21
N LEU A 274 15.35 4.30 31.57
CA LEU A 274 14.42 5.39 31.85
C LEU A 274 13.06 5.22 31.18
N LEU A 275 12.94 4.34 30.17
CA LEU A 275 11.68 4.06 29.48
C LEU A 275 10.57 3.61 30.45
N ARG A 276 10.91 2.89 31.52
CA ARG A 276 9.96 2.40 32.54
C ARG A 276 9.28 3.53 33.34
N TYR A 277 9.84 4.74 33.32
CA TYR A 277 9.34 5.89 34.05
C TYR A 277 8.60 6.89 33.15
N LEU A 278 8.32 6.52 31.90
CA LEU A 278 7.57 7.37 30.98
C LEU A 278 6.12 7.58 31.49
N PRO A 279 5.58 8.80 31.44
CA PRO A 279 4.21 9.10 31.91
C PRO A 279 3.11 8.21 31.34
N PRO A 280 3.15 7.77 30.06
CA PRO A 280 2.17 6.81 29.54
C PRO A 280 2.07 5.48 30.29
N TYR A 281 3.11 5.07 31.03
CA TYR A 281 3.02 3.90 31.92
C TYR A 281 2.26 4.17 33.21
N PHE A 282 1.97 5.43 33.54
CA PHE A 282 1.24 5.83 34.74
C PHE A 282 -0.13 6.44 34.41
N ASP A 283 -0.28 7.12 33.27
CA ASP A 283 -1.54 7.63 32.74
C ASP A 283 -1.67 7.28 31.24
N GLU A 284 -2.63 6.42 30.90
CA GLU A 284 -2.89 5.97 29.52
C GLU A 284 -3.73 6.98 28.71
N LEU A 285 -4.38 7.93 29.39
CA LEU A 285 -5.32 8.88 28.80
C LEU A 285 -4.66 10.18 28.33
N ILE A 286 -3.34 10.33 28.48
CA ILE A 286 -2.60 11.50 28.01
C ILE A 286 -2.83 11.64 26.50
N SER A 287 -3.56 12.68 26.10
CA SER A 287 -3.86 12.98 24.69
C SER A 287 -2.96 14.08 24.14
N LEU A 288 -2.48 14.96 25.01
CA LEU A 288 -1.58 16.06 24.66
C LEU A 288 -0.17 15.52 24.36
N PRO A 289 0.55 16.12 23.38
CA PRO A 289 1.87 15.65 23.01
C PRO A 289 2.86 15.85 24.16
N LEU A 290 3.61 14.79 24.50
CA LEU A 290 4.73 14.87 25.41
C LEU A 290 6.02 15.20 24.65
N PRO A 291 6.80 16.20 25.07
CA PRO A 291 8.02 16.60 24.37
C PRO A 291 9.11 15.53 24.49
N PHE A 292 9.89 15.36 23.44
CA PHE A 292 11.12 14.54 23.40
C PHE A 292 10.94 13.03 23.69
N MET A 293 9.72 12.55 23.93
CA MET A 293 9.45 11.13 24.14
C MET A 293 9.83 10.29 22.92
N ASP A 294 9.57 10.81 21.72
CA ASP A 294 9.97 10.21 20.45
C ASP A 294 11.49 10.04 20.33
N ARG A 295 12.26 11.07 20.71
CA ARG A 295 13.72 11.04 20.72
C ARG A 295 14.26 10.10 21.79
N LEU A 296 13.69 10.09 23.00
CA LEU A 296 14.08 9.20 24.08
C LEU A 296 13.92 7.72 23.67
N ILE A 297 12.82 7.38 22.99
CA ILE A 297 12.57 6.03 22.47
C ILE A 297 13.58 5.69 21.37
N ALA A 298 13.87 6.62 20.46
CA ALA A 298 14.87 6.42 19.41
C ALA A 298 16.29 6.22 19.98
N ASP A 299 16.69 7.01 20.98
CA ASP A 299 17.98 6.86 21.67
C ASP A 299 18.05 5.51 22.42
N ALA A 300 16.97 5.12 23.10
CA ALA A 300 16.89 3.84 23.79
C ALA A 300 16.94 2.63 22.83
N TYR A 301 16.46 2.78 21.59
CA TYR A 301 16.56 1.73 20.57
C TYR A 301 18.01 1.40 20.21
N ARG A 302 18.91 2.38 20.24
CA ARG A 302 20.35 2.17 20.00
C ARG A 302 21.02 1.35 21.11
N GLU A 303 20.56 1.50 22.36
CA GLU A 303 21.07 0.74 23.52
C GLU A 303 20.42 -0.64 23.63
N ASN A 304 19.09 -0.71 23.56
CA ASN A 304 18.31 -1.92 23.74
C ASN A 304 17.07 -1.92 22.84
N ARG A 305 17.20 -2.58 21.68
CA ARG A 305 16.15 -2.71 20.67
C ARG A 305 14.87 -3.34 21.23
N ALA A 306 14.98 -4.34 22.11
CA ALA A 306 13.81 -5.04 22.65
C ALA A 306 12.98 -4.14 23.58
N ALA A 307 13.63 -3.38 24.45
CA ALA A 307 12.95 -2.46 25.37
C ALA A 307 12.22 -1.33 24.63
N ALA A 308 12.85 -0.76 23.60
CA ALA A 308 12.23 0.27 22.78
C ALA A 308 11.02 -0.26 21.98
N ARG A 309 11.13 -1.46 21.38
CA ARG A 309 10.01 -2.13 20.69
C ARG A 309 8.82 -2.37 21.61
N GLN A 310 9.06 -2.95 22.79
CA GLN A 310 8.01 -3.18 23.79
C GLN A 310 7.30 -1.87 24.19
N THR A 311 8.04 -0.77 24.27
CA THR A 311 7.48 0.55 24.60
C THR A 311 6.61 1.06 23.44
N ILE A 312 7.07 0.95 22.19
CA ILE A 312 6.30 1.34 21.00
C ILE A 312 5.01 0.52 20.90
N ASP A 313 5.08 -0.79 21.07
CA ASP A 313 3.90 -1.68 21.05
C ASP A 313 2.90 -1.31 22.15
N TYR A 314 3.40 -1.00 23.35
CA TYR A 314 2.56 -0.51 24.45
C TYR A 314 1.86 0.80 24.09
N LEU A 315 2.59 1.77 23.52
CA LEU A 315 2.02 3.07 23.12
C LEU A 315 0.95 2.91 22.03
N ILE A 316 1.15 1.99 21.08
CA ILE A 316 0.20 1.73 19.99
C ILE A 316 -1.07 1.06 20.52
N ALA A 317 -0.93 0.03 21.35
CA ALA A 317 -2.03 -0.84 21.79
C ALA A 317 -2.77 -0.35 23.05
N SER A 318 -2.16 0.51 23.87
CA SER A 318 -2.61 0.76 25.25
C SER A 318 -2.77 2.24 25.62
N THR A 319 -2.53 3.17 24.69
CA THR A 319 -2.51 4.61 25.00
C THR A 319 -3.03 5.45 23.84
N ASN A 320 -3.33 6.73 24.11
CA ASN A 320 -3.67 7.71 23.08
C ASN A 320 -2.46 8.36 22.38
N GLN A 321 -1.24 7.85 22.63
CA GLN A 321 0.04 8.43 22.14
C GLN A 321 0.56 7.76 20.86
N GLN A 322 -0.32 7.21 20.03
CA GLN A 322 0.04 6.57 18.76
C GLN A 322 0.85 7.49 17.83
N ARG A 323 0.56 8.80 17.84
CA ARG A 323 1.32 9.79 17.07
C ARG A 323 2.77 9.92 17.52
N ALA A 324 3.03 9.81 18.81
CA ALA A 324 4.39 9.86 19.35
C ALA A 324 5.17 8.57 19.04
N ALA A 325 4.52 7.41 19.14
CA ALA A 325 5.08 6.14 18.69
C ALA A 325 5.44 6.17 17.20
N ALA A 326 4.57 6.74 16.36
CA ALA A 326 4.81 6.89 14.93
C ALA A 326 6.00 7.81 14.60
N ARG A 327 6.17 8.91 15.34
CA ARG A 327 7.36 9.78 15.23
C ARG A 327 8.64 9.07 15.68
N ALA A 328 8.59 8.32 16.79
CA ALA A 328 9.73 7.51 17.24
C ALA A 328 10.14 6.47 16.19
N MET A 329 9.18 5.74 15.63
CA MET A 329 9.41 4.78 14.53
C MET A 329 10.02 5.47 13.29
N THR A 330 9.57 6.68 12.96
CA THR A 330 10.14 7.47 11.85
C THR A 330 11.61 7.81 12.12
N LEU A 331 11.94 8.27 13.33
CA LEU A 331 13.31 8.58 13.73
C LEU A 331 14.20 7.33 13.69
N ILE A 332 13.72 6.20 14.21
CA ILE A 332 14.44 4.92 14.20
C ILE A 332 14.70 4.46 12.76
N ALA A 333 13.68 4.50 11.89
CA ALA A 333 13.81 4.12 10.49
C ALA A 333 14.85 4.98 9.77
N VAL A 334 14.76 6.30 9.89
CA VAL A 334 15.72 7.22 9.25
C VAL A 334 17.13 7.02 9.79
N ASP A 335 17.29 6.83 11.10
CA ASP A 335 18.58 6.59 11.74
C ASP A 335 19.22 5.28 11.26
N SER A 336 18.44 4.19 11.28
CA SER A 336 18.89 2.88 10.82
C SER A 336 19.28 2.90 9.34
N LEU A 337 18.46 3.49 8.47
CA LEU A 337 18.79 3.64 7.04
C LEU A 337 20.04 4.51 6.82
N SER A 338 20.21 5.56 7.63
CA SER A 338 21.37 6.46 7.53
C SER A 338 22.68 5.84 8.02
N SER A 339 22.61 4.80 8.85
CA SER A 339 23.75 4.09 9.42
C SER A 339 24.35 3.01 8.50
N CYS A 340 23.63 2.62 7.43
CA CYS A 340 24.12 1.67 6.45
C CYS A 340 25.28 2.29 5.64
N GLN A 341 26.48 1.72 5.74
CA GLN A 341 27.67 2.18 5.02
C GLN A 341 28.17 1.16 4.01
N THR A 342 27.94 -0.13 4.27
CA THR A 342 28.43 -1.24 3.45
C THR A 342 27.29 -1.95 2.70
N LEU A 343 27.65 -2.75 1.69
CA LEU A 343 26.70 -3.61 0.98
C LEU A 343 25.99 -4.58 1.95
N GLY A 344 26.72 -5.14 2.92
CA GLY A 344 26.17 -6.04 3.94
C GLY A 344 25.13 -5.35 4.83
N ASP A 345 25.35 -4.10 5.20
CA ASP A 345 24.38 -3.33 6.00
C ASP A 345 23.09 -3.09 5.23
N ILE A 346 23.19 -2.79 3.93
CA ILE A 346 22.03 -2.61 3.04
C ILE A 346 21.27 -3.93 2.88
N VAL A 347 21.95 -5.07 2.82
CA VAL A 347 21.29 -6.40 2.76
C VAL A 347 20.57 -6.74 4.06
N ALA A 348 21.15 -6.39 5.21
CA ALA A 348 20.61 -6.74 6.53
C ALA A 348 19.45 -5.84 6.98
N ILE A 349 19.34 -4.61 6.47
CA ILE A 349 18.40 -3.60 6.98
C ILE A 349 16.92 -4.03 6.86
N ALA A 350 16.55 -4.76 5.79
CA ALA A 350 15.20 -5.26 5.62
C ALA A 350 14.76 -6.20 6.75
N GLU A 351 15.65 -7.09 7.19
CA GLU A 351 15.37 -7.98 8.34
C GLU A 351 15.38 -7.22 9.67
N GLN A 352 16.29 -6.24 9.83
CA GLN A 352 16.35 -5.45 11.06
C GLN A 352 15.08 -4.63 11.30
N LEU A 353 14.44 -4.17 10.23
CA LEU A 353 13.20 -3.38 10.25
C LEU A 353 11.93 -4.21 9.99
N ALA A 354 12.02 -5.54 9.90
CA ALA A 354 10.87 -6.43 9.65
C ALA A 354 9.76 -6.38 10.73
N TRP A 355 10.07 -5.83 11.90
CA TRP A 355 9.11 -5.66 13.01
C TRP A 355 8.14 -4.48 12.83
N PHE A 356 8.35 -3.61 11.83
CA PHE A 356 7.46 -2.48 11.58
C PHE A 356 6.06 -2.96 11.16
N PRO A 357 4.98 -2.30 11.61
CA PRO A 357 3.62 -2.67 11.22
C PRO A 357 3.39 -2.44 9.72
N SER A 358 2.58 -3.31 9.10
CA SER A 358 2.08 -3.14 7.74
C SER A 358 0.59 -2.80 7.80
N PRO A 359 0.14 -1.63 7.29
CA PRO A 359 0.91 -0.59 6.60
C PRO A 359 1.78 0.27 7.52
N PRO A 360 2.89 0.85 7.01
CA PRO A 360 3.75 1.73 7.79
C PRO A 360 3.03 3.01 8.23
N PRO A 361 3.52 3.68 9.28
CA PRO A 361 2.94 4.94 9.75
C PRO A 361 2.81 5.97 8.63
N ALA A 362 1.69 6.70 8.61
CA ALA A 362 1.41 7.71 7.57
C ALA A 362 2.51 8.77 7.40
N GLN A 363 3.32 9.03 8.45
CA GLN A 363 4.45 9.96 8.39
C GLN A 363 5.61 9.45 7.52
N LEU A 364 5.81 8.14 7.42
CA LEU A 364 6.86 7.51 6.62
C LEU A 364 6.47 7.37 5.14
N GLY A 365 5.18 7.49 4.84
CA GLY A 365 4.65 7.41 3.48
C GLY A 365 5.11 6.15 2.73
N PRO A 366 5.19 6.19 1.39
CA PRO A 366 5.68 5.08 0.58
C PRO A 366 7.21 4.92 0.60
N ILE A 367 7.95 5.80 1.30
CA ILE A 367 9.41 5.87 1.21
C ILE A 367 10.08 4.67 1.89
N LEU A 368 9.64 4.29 3.10
CA LEU A 368 10.22 3.16 3.81
C LEU A 368 10.04 1.83 3.04
N PRO A 369 8.83 1.47 2.54
CA PRO A 369 8.67 0.28 1.70
C PRO A 369 9.62 0.23 0.51
N GLN A 370 9.84 1.35 -0.18
CA GLN A 370 10.77 1.40 -1.31
C GLN A 370 12.21 1.09 -0.90
N PHE A 371 12.70 1.62 0.22
CA PHE A 371 14.03 1.27 0.73
C PHE A 371 14.15 -0.22 1.12
N LEU A 372 13.09 -0.80 1.69
CA LEU A 372 13.07 -2.22 2.05
C LEU A 372 13.06 -3.13 0.79
N GLU A 373 12.30 -2.75 -0.24
CA GLU A 373 12.28 -3.45 -1.54
C GLU A 373 13.65 -3.37 -2.25
N ILE A 374 14.31 -2.21 -2.21
CA ILE A 374 15.68 -2.02 -2.70
C ILE A 374 16.64 -2.92 -1.92
N SER A 375 16.56 -2.96 -0.59
CA SER A 375 17.38 -3.85 0.25
C SER A 375 17.20 -5.33 -0.11
N GLN A 376 15.96 -5.78 -0.36
CA GLN A 376 15.67 -7.14 -0.81
C GLN A 376 16.27 -7.42 -2.20
N SER A 377 16.16 -6.46 -3.13
CA SER A 377 16.74 -6.59 -4.47
C SER A 377 18.27 -6.68 -4.41
N VAL A 378 18.90 -5.90 -3.53
CA VAL A 378 20.35 -5.95 -3.28
C VAL A 378 20.76 -7.29 -2.66
N ARG A 379 19.93 -7.88 -1.78
CA ARG A 379 20.16 -9.24 -1.26
C ARG A 379 20.17 -10.27 -2.38
N SER A 380 19.17 -10.25 -3.26
CA SER A 380 19.13 -11.14 -4.43
C SER A 380 20.35 -10.97 -5.34
N ALA A 381 20.87 -9.75 -5.47
CA ALA A 381 22.11 -9.51 -6.19
C ALA A 381 23.34 -10.08 -5.46
N ALA A 382 23.40 -9.96 -4.13
CA ALA A 382 24.51 -10.50 -3.33
C ALA A 382 24.58 -12.04 -3.35
N ASP A 383 23.42 -12.70 -3.33
CA ASP A 383 23.29 -14.16 -3.32
C ASP A 383 23.47 -14.81 -4.71
N ALA A 384 23.63 -14.02 -5.78
CA ALA A 384 23.79 -14.55 -7.13
C ALA A 384 25.15 -15.28 -7.31
N THR A 385 25.15 -16.34 -8.12
CA THR A 385 26.31 -17.24 -8.27
C THR A 385 27.44 -16.66 -9.11
N SER A 386 27.15 -15.99 -10.23
CA SER A 386 28.18 -15.44 -11.13
C SER A 386 28.37 -13.93 -10.97
N ALA A 387 29.60 -13.44 -11.15
CA ALA A 387 29.94 -12.02 -11.03
C ALA A 387 29.13 -11.16 -12.01
N TYR A 388 28.93 -11.64 -13.23
CA TYR A 388 28.07 -10.97 -14.22
C TYR A 388 26.63 -10.83 -13.71
N ARG A 389 26.04 -11.88 -13.14
CA ARG A 389 24.66 -11.84 -12.63
C ARG A 389 24.53 -10.91 -11.42
N LYS A 390 25.57 -10.82 -10.57
CA LYS A 390 25.63 -9.81 -9.50
C LYS A 390 25.57 -8.40 -10.08
N ILE A 391 26.38 -8.09 -11.10
CA ILE A 391 26.42 -6.78 -11.77
C ILE A 391 25.05 -6.45 -12.41
N GLU A 392 24.46 -7.40 -13.13
CA GLU A 392 23.17 -7.23 -13.78
C GLU A 392 22.06 -6.92 -12.77
N LEU A 393 21.97 -7.71 -11.69
CA LEU A 393 20.95 -7.55 -10.66
C LEU A 393 21.14 -6.27 -9.84
N LEU A 394 22.34 -5.71 -9.76
CA LEU A 394 22.58 -4.41 -9.11
C LEU A 394 22.08 -3.21 -9.93
N ASN A 395 21.84 -3.34 -11.23
CA ASN A 395 21.38 -2.21 -12.05
C ASN A 395 19.98 -1.74 -11.67
N SER A 396 19.06 -2.66 -11.36
CA SER A 396 17.70 -2.35 -10.93
C SER A 396 17.65 -1.53 -9.63
N PRO A 397 18.27 -1.96 -8.50
CA PRO A 397 18.28 -1.19 -7.26
C PRO A 397 19.02 0.15 -7.40
N ILE A 398 20.08 0.24 -8.22
CA ILE A 398 20.74 1.54 -8.52
C ILE A 398 19.78 2.50 -9.22
N ALA A 399 19.04 2.02 -10.24
CA ALA A 399 18.05 2.84 -10.95
C ALA A 399 16.89 3.25 -10.03
N ALA A 400 16.42 2.35 -9.17
CA ALA A 400 15.38 2.61 -8.18
C ALA A 400 15.82 3.68 -7.17
N LEU A 401 17.05 3.61 -6.65
CA LEU A 401 17.62 4.64 -5.76
C LEU A 401 17.73 6.00 -6.44
N LYS A 402 18.11 6.03 -7.73
CA LYS A 402 18.15 7.28 -8.51
C LYS A 402 16.77 7.91 -8.67
N ARG A 403 15.75 7.09 -8.97
CA ARG A 403 14.34 7.53 -9.04
C ARG A 403 13.85 8.02 -7.68
N LEU A 404 14.19 7.33 -6.59
CA LEU A 404 13.83 7.70 -5.23
C LEU A 404 14.48 9.02 -4.80
N ALA A 405 15.77 9.21 -5.11
CA ALA A 405 16.46 10.46 -4.86
C ALA A 405 15.76 11.63 -5.57
N TYR A 406 15.36 11.46 -6.84
CA TYR A 406 14.63 12.48 -7.59
C TYR A 406 13.21 12.72 -7.07
N SER A 407 12.44 11.67 -6.79
CA SER A 407 11.05 11.78 -6.31
C SER A 407 10.97 12.37 -4.90
N SER A 408 11.98 12.10 -4.06
CA SER A 408 12.07 12.64 -2.71
C SER A 408 12.11 14.18 -2.69
N ALA A 409 12.67 14.82 -3.73
CA ALA A 409 12.71 16.28 -3.87
C ALA A 409 11.31 16.93 -3.95
N PHE A 410 10.28 16.17 -4.33
CA PHE A 410 8.91 16.65 -4.51
C PHE A 410 7.96 16.23 -3.37
N SER A 411 8.47 15.64 -2.28
CA SER A 411 7.63 15.17 -1.17
C SER A 411 7.12 16.31 -0.28
N LYS A 412 5.95 16.13 0.34
CA LYS A 412 5.29 17.14 1.19
C LYS A 412 6.08 17.52 2.46
N ASN A 413 7.00 16.67 2.92
CA ASN A 413 7.79 16.89 4.14
C ASN A 413 9.25 17.21 3.79
N ALA A 414 9.64 18.48 3.81
CA ALA A 414 10.96 18.94 3.36
C ALA A 414 12.16 18.32 4.11
N ASP A 415 12.08 18.16 5.44
CA ASP A 415 13.17 17.58 6.25
C ASP A 415 13.32 16.07 6.01
N LEU A 416 12.20 15.35 5.90
CA LEU A 416 12.20 13.93 5.58
C LEU A 416 12.65 13.69 4.13
N ALA A 417 12.20 14.52 3.19
CA ALA A 417 12.68 14.53 1.81
C ALA A 417 14.20 14.68 1.71
N ALA A 418 14.75 15.71 2.37
CA ALA A 418 16.18 15.98 2.34
C ALA A 418 17.00 14.82 2.92
N ARG A 419 16.56 14.27 4.06
CA ARG A 419 17.22 13.12 4.69
C ARG A 419 17.13 11.88 3.82
N SER A 420 15.94 11.52 3.33
CA SER A 420 15.73 10.36 2.46
C SER A 420 16.51 10.46 1.15
N GLY A 421 16.55 11.65 0.53
CA GLY A 421 17.36 11.90 -0.67
C GLY A 421 18.86 11.72 -0.40
N SER A 422 19.37 12.24 0.72
CA SER A 422 20.78 12.06 1.11
C SER A 422 21.14 10.60 1.43
N ILE A 423 20.19 9.82 1.96
CA ILE A 423 20.36 8.38 2.21
C ILE A 423 20.38 7.64 0.88
N ALA A 424 19.44 7.93 -0.02
CA ALA A 424 19.37 7.31 -1.34
C ALA A 424 20.65 7.53 -2.15
N GLN A 425 21.18 8.75 -2.15
CA GLN A 425 22.45 9.07 -2.82
C GLN A 425 23.64 8.32 -2.23
N ARG A 426 23.71 8.19 -0.89
CA ARG A 426 24.79 7.41 -0.24
C ARG A 426 24.70 5.94 -0.59
N TRP A 427 23.51 5.33 -0.51
CA TRP A 427 23.31 3.94 -0.92
C TRP A 427 23.65 3.73 -2.40
N GLN A 428 23.25 4.67 -3.27
CA GLN A 428 23.59 4.63 -4.68
C GLN A 428 25.10 4.62 -4.88
N ALA A 429 25.84 5.51 -4.20
CA ALA A 429 27.30 5.55 -4.28
C ALA A 429 27.94 4.25 -3.78
N THR A 430 27.44 3.66 -2.69
CA THR A 430 27.90 2.36 -2.17
C THR A 430 27.64 1.22 -3.17
N LEU A 431 26.45 1.16 -3.79
CA LEU A 431 26.12 0.13 -4.77
C LEU A 431 26.91 0.31 -6.08
N GLU A 432 27.12 1.55 -6.53
CA GLU A 432 27.95 1.84 -7.71
C GLU A 432 29.42 1.47 -7.46
N ALA A 433 29.95 1.73 -6.27
CA ALA A 433 31.29 1.30 -5.89
C ALA A 433 31.40 -0.23 -5.88
N ALA A 434 30.44 -0.93 -5.25
CA ALA A 434 30.39 -2.39 -5.26
C ALA A 434 30.29 -2.96 -6.69
N ARG A 435 29.50 -2.33 -7.57
CA ARG A 435 29.38 -2.73 -8.97
C ARG A 435 30.71 -2.58 -9.70
N ARG A 436 31.44 -1.48 -9.51
CA ARG A 436 32.78 -1.28 -10.12
C ARG A 436 33.78 -2.33 -9.66
N THR A 437 33.80 -2.66 -8.37
CA THR A 437 34.66 -3.73 -7.85
C THR A 437 34.30 -5.08 -8.46
N LEU A 438 33.00 -5.39 -8.59
CA LEU A 438 32.55 -6.63 -9.26
C LEU A 438 32.88 -6.63 -10.76
N GLU A 439 32.82 -5.49 -11.45
CA GLU A 439 33.23 -5.35 -12.85
C GLU A 439 34.74 -5.61 -13.00
N GLU A 440 35.56 -5.12 -12.07
CA GLU A 440 37.00 -5.41 -12.02
C GLU A 440 37.24 -6.91 -11.75
N GLU A 441 36.61 -7.50 -10.73
CA GLU A 441 36.68 -8.93 -10.42
C GLU A 441 36.22 -9.81 -11.60
N SER A 442 35.16 -9.43 -12.30
CA SER A 442 34.65 -10.14 -13.47
C SER A 442 35.61 -10.06 -14.67
N ARG A 443 36.41 -8.99 -14.78
CA ARG A 443 37.50 -8.94 -15.78
C ARG A 443 38.58 -9.97 -15.46
N TYR A 444 38.82 -10.25 -14.18
CA TYR A 444 39.76 -11.29 -13.73
C TYR A 444 39.18 -12.70 -13.73
N SER A 445 37.86 -12.89 -13.56
CA SER A 445 37.24 -14.22 -13.50
C SER A 445 37.25 -14.99 -14.82
N GLN A 446 37.66 -14.35 -15.92
CA GLN A 446 37.80 -14.93 -17.27
C GLN A 446 36.54 -15.59 -17.85
N GLU A 447 35.40 -15.63 -17.14
CA GLU A 447 34.15 -16.21 -17.61
C GLU A 447 33.67 -15.56 -18.93
N ILE A 448 33.03 -16.35 -19.78
CA ILE A 448 32.36 -15.86 -20.98
C ILE A 448 31.03 -15.24 -20.55
N PRO A 449 30.75 -13.96 -20.88
CA PRO A 449 29.51 -13.30 -20.46
C PRO A 449 28.28 -13.95 -21.13
N PRO A 450 27.15 -14.11 -20.41
CA PRO A 450 25.91 -14.60 -21.00
C PRO A 450 25.29 -13.51 -21.88
N ALA A 451 25.72 -13.48 -23.14
CA ALA A 451 25.35 -12.43 -24.09
C ALA A 451 24.06 -12.72 -24.86
N TYR A 452 23.67 -14.00 -24.98
CA TYR A 452 22.51 -14.46 -25.74
C TYR A 452 21.27 -14.58 -24.85
N ILE A 453 20.14 -14.06 -25.32
CA ILE A 453 18.85 -14.01 -24.63
C ILE A 453 17.82 -14.81 -25.45
N SER A 454 17.68 -16.10 -25.15
CA SER A 454 16.64 -16.94 -25.74
C SER A 454 15.36 -16.90 -24.90
N GLY A 455 14.21 -16.61 -25.53
CA GLY A 455 12.89 -16.75 -24.90
C GLY A 455 12.06 -15.46 -24.94
N PRO A 456 12.28 -14.52 -24.01
CA PRO A 456 11.52 -13.28 -23.94
C PRO A 456 11.78 -12.36 -25.14
N SER A 457 10.84 -11.45 -25.42
CA SER A 457 11.08 -10.38 -26.40
C SER A 457 12.16 -9.43 -25.88
N LEU A 458 13.04 -8.99 -26.79
CA LEU A 458 14.14 -8.10 -26.44
C LEU A 458 13.59 -6.70 -26.16
N ASP A 459 13.99 -6.13 -25.03
CA ASP A 459 13.64 -4.76 -24.65
C ASP A 459 14.84 -3.84 -24.84
N PRO A 460 14.70 -2.66 -25.46
CA PRO A 460 15.82 -1.73 -25.67
C PRO A 460 16.56 -1.34 -24.39
N GLU A 461 15.86 -1.21 -23.25
CA GLU A 461 16.49 -0.81 -21.98
C GLU A 461 17.44 -1.88 -21.43
N THR A 462 17.08 -3.17 -21.60
CA THR A 462 17.83 -4.30 -21.02
C THR A 462 18.76 -4.95 -22.03
N ALA A 463 18.26 -5.21 -23.24
CA ALA A 463 18.99 -5.91 -24.28
C ALA A 463 19.96 -5.00 -25.05
N LYS A 464 19.76 -3.67 -25.03
CA LYS A 464 20.66 -2.67 -25.64
C LYS A 464 21.00 -3.01 -27.10
N LYS A 465 22.28 -3.32 -27.39
CA LYS A 465 22.77 -3.59 -28.75
C LYS A 465 22.61 -5.04 -29.21
N ARG A 466 21.93 -5.90 -28.45
CA ARG A 466 21.71 -7.31 -28.79
C ARG A 466 20.70 -7.54 -29.91
N PHE A 467 19.86 -6.55 -30.22
CA PHE A 467 18.98 -6.63 -31.37
C PHE A 467 19.76 -6.36 -32.67
N LYS A 468 19.86 -7.37 -33.54
CA LYS A 468 20.64 -7.35 -34.78
C LYS A 468 19.74 -7.53 -36.01
N GLY A 469 20.16 -6.93 -37.13
CA GLY A 469 19.48 -7.01 -38.41
C GLY A 469 18.17 -6.22 -38.52
N ARG A 470 17.35 -6.58 -39.52
CA ARG A 470 15.98 -6.04 -39.78
C ARG A 470 15.91 -4.59 -40.22
N GLN A 471 17.02 -4.02 -40.69
CA GLN A 471 17.09 -2.63 -41.13
C GLN A 471 16.22 -2.37 -42.37
N ASP A 472 16.08 -3.39 -43.21
CA ASP A 472 15.16 -3.42 -44.35
C ASP A 472 13.71 -3.19 -43.92
N ILE A 473 13.22 -3.96 -42.94
CA ILE A 473 11.85 -3.86 -42.43
C ILE A 473 11.59 -2.49 -41.79
N PHE A 474 12.52 -1.98 -40.98
CA PHE A 474 12.34 -0.66 -40.36
C PHE A 474 12.27 0.46 -41.40
N ARG A 475 13.15 0.40 -42.42
CA ARG A 475 13.14 1.37 -43.51
C ARG A 475 11.86 1.29 -44.32
N GLU A 476 11.35 0.09 -44.57
CA GLU A 476 10.08 -0.10 -45.28
C GLU A 476 8.90 0.45 -44.48
N ILE A 477 8.81 0.12 -43.18
CA ILE A 477 7.79 0.67 -42.27
C ILE A 477 7.83 2.19 -42.29
N GLU A 478 9.02 2.80 -42.15
CA GLU A 478 9.19 4.24 -42.16
C GLU A 478 8.76 4.87 -43.49
N THR A 479 9.22 4.30 -44.62
CA THR A 479 8.90 4.79 -45.96
C THR A 479 7.39 4.77 -46.21
N VAL A 480 6.74 3.67 -45.85
CA VAL A 480 5.30 3.49 -46.05
C VAL A 480 4.50 4.38 -45.11
N ALA A 481 4.90 4.45 -43.83
CA ALA A 481 4.22 5.27 -42.82
C ALA A 481 4.37 6.78 -43.08
N LEU A 482 5.41 7.22 -43.80
CA LEU A 482 5.63 8.62 -44.19
C LEU A 482 5.05 8.97 -45.57
N SER A 483 4.45 8.02 -46.29
CA SER A 483 3.80 8.29 -47.57
C SER A 483 2.56 9.22 -47.43
N PRO A 484 2.15 9.96 -48.48
CA PRO A 484 1.00 10.87 -48.39
C PRO A 484 -0.31 10.19 -47.98
N GLN A 485 -0.50 8.94 -48.40
CA GLN A 485 -1.64 8.09 -48.05
C GLN A 485 -1.13 6.75 -47.52
N PRO A 486 -0.77 6.69 -46.22
CA PRO A 486 -0.21 5.48 -45.66
C PRO A 486 -1.28 4.36 -45.65
N PRO A 487 -0.98 3.18 -46.21
CA PRO A 487 -1.83 2.01 -46.07
C PRO A 487 -1.78 1.47 -44.64
N VAL A 488 -2.63 0.49 -44.33
CA VAL A 488 -2.46 -0.33 -43.13
C VAL A 488 -1.24 -1.20 -43.33
N LEU A 489 -0.43 -1.37 -42.29
CA LEU A 489 0.67 -2.30 -42.28
C LEU A 489 0.25 -3.60 -41.57
N LEU A 490 0.58 -4.75 -42.15
CA LEU A 490 0.46 -6.05 -41.48
C LEU A 490 1.84 -6.68 -41.36
N LEU A 491 2.41 -6.64 -40.17
CA LEU A 491 3.65 -7.34 -39.83
C LEU A 491 3.31 -8.78 -39.42
N TYR A 492 3.61 -9.74 -40.28
CA TYR A 492 3.30 -11.14 -40.01
C TYR A 492 4.55 -12.01 -40.11
N GLY A 493 4.55 -13.14 -39.42
CA GLY A 493 5.66 -14.09 -39.45
C GLY A 493 5.53 -15.15 -38.38
N GLY A 494 6.36 -16.18 -38.47
CA GLY A 494 6.34 -17.30 -37.54
C GLY A 494 6.49 -16.90 -36.07
N ARG A 495 6.13 -17.80 -35.15
CA ARG A 495 6.43 -17.61 -33.73
C ARG A 495 7.94 -17.52 -33.53
N ARG A 496 8.36 -16.67 -32.60
CA ARG A 496 9.78 -16.47 -32.22
C ARG A 496 10.70 -15.93 -33.34
N THR A 497 10.15 -15.34 -34.40
CA THR A 497 10.95 -14.61 -35.42
C THR A 497 11.40 -13.21 -34.97
N GLY A 498 10.86 -12.72 -33.85
CA GLY A 498 11.26 -11.45 -33.24
C GLY A 498 10.33 -10.27 -33.52
N LYS A 499 9.07 -10.49 -33.89
CA LYS A 499 8.07 -9.44 -34.17
C LYS A 499 7.94 -8.42 -33.03
N THR A 500 7.56 -8.85 -31.83
CA THR A 500 7.44 -7.97 -30.65
C THR A 500 8.75 -7.24 -30.34
N SER A 501 9.90 -7.92 -30.48
CA SER A 501 11.21 -7.29 -30.32
C SER A 501 11.42 -6.18 -31.36
N ALA A 502 11.10 -6.42 -32.63
CA ALA A 502 11.20 -5.40 -33.68
C ALA A 502 10.30 -4.20 -33.37
N LEU A 503 9.06 -4.43 -32.93
CA LEU A 503 8.16 -3.34 -32.54
C LEU A 503 8.69 -2.50 -31.38
N LYS A 504 9.30 -3.13 -30.36
CA LYS A 504 9.91 -2.42 -29.23
C LYS A 504 11.10 -1.56 -29.64
N TYR A 505 11.87 -1.99 -30.64
CA TYR A 505 13.02 -1.24 -31.16
C TYR A 505 12.65 -0.17 -32.20
N LEU A 506 11.40 -0.10 -32.67
CA LEU A 506 10.95 0.93 -33.62
C LEU A 506 11.37 2.35 -33.22
N PRO A 507 11.19 2.81 -31.97
CA PRO A 507 11.56 4.17 -31.58
C PRO A 507 13.04 4.50 -31.81
N GLU A 508 13.95 3.54 -31.68
CA GLU A 508 15.38 3.75 -31.91
C GLU A 508 15.76 3.70 -33.40
N LYS A 509 14.89 3.15 -34.25
CA LYS A 509 15.19 2.80 -35.64
C LYS A 509 14.48 3.68 -36.67
N VAL A 510 13.39 4.36 -36.28
CA VAL A 510 12.66 5.30 -37.13
C VAL A 510 12.92 6.75 -36.72
N GLY A 511 12.78 7.68 -37.67
CA GLY A 511 12.96 9.10 -37.50
C GLY A 511 12.02 9.72 -36.46
N GLY A 512 12.41 10.91 -35.97
CA GLY A 512 11.69 11.59 -34.88
C GLY A 512 10.30 12.11 -35.27
N GLU A 513 9.96 12.17 -36.56
CA GLU A 513 8.64 12.57 -37.07
C GLU A 513 7.58 11.48 -36.83
N LEU A 514 8.01 10.21 -36.84
CA LEU A 514 7.18 9.06 -36.56
C LEU A 514 7.26 8.73 -35.06
N VAL A 515 6.08 8.58 -34.44
CA VAL A 515 5.90 8.25 -33.03
C VAL A 515 5.31 6.84 -32.96
N PRO A 516 6.13 5.80 -32.71
CA PRO A 516 5.63 4.45 -32.51
C PRO A 516 4.87 4.35 -31.18
N LEU A 517 3.68 3.79 -31.24
CA LEU A 517 2.77 3.56 -30.11
C LEU A 517 2.46 2.07 -30.04
N LEU A 518 3.26 1.34 -29.27
CA LEU A 518 3.08 -0.10 -29.09
C LEU A 518 1.96 -0.37 -28.07
N VAL A 519 0.97 -1.15 -28.49
CA VAL A 519 -0.13 -1.64 -27.66
C VAL A 519 -0.18 -3.15 -27.75
N ASP A 520 -0.01 -3.83 -26.62
CA ASP A 520 -0.09 -5.28 -26.50
C ASP A 520 -1.55 -5.72 -26.34
N MET A 521 -2.14 -6.34 -27.36
CA MET A 521 -3.55 -6.73 -27.31
C MET A 521 -3.80 -7.94 -26.41
N GLN A 522 -2.77 -8.66 -25.94
CA GLN A 522 -2.94 -9.72 -24.95
C GLN A 522 -3.43 -9.17 -23.59
N GLY A 523 -2.93 -7.99 -23.19
CA GLY A 523 -3.45 -7.26 -22.02
C GLY A 523 -4.87 -6.75 -22.27
N GLY A 524 -5.14 -6.28 -23.48
CA GLY A 524 -6.46 -5.79 -23.90
C GLY A 524 -7.54 -6.88 -23.97
N ALA A 525 -7.18 -8.13 -24.24
CA ALA A 525 -8.10 -9.27 -24.26
C ALA A 525 -8.74 -9.57 -22.89
N THR A 526 -8.09 -9.16 -21.79
CA THR A 526 -8.68 -9.28 -20.45
C THR A 526 -9.84 -8.31 -20.22
N ALA A 527 -10.00 -7.30 -21.08
CA ALA A 527 -11.08 -6.34 -21.03
C ALA A 527 -12.38 -6.94 -21.59
N THR A 528 -13.21 -7.49 -20.72
CA THR A 528 -14.52 -8.09 -21.06
C THR A 528 -15.58 -7.09 -21.51
N THR A 529 -15.26 -5.79 -21.59
CA THR A 529 -16.21 -4.73 -22.00
C THR A 529 -15.56 -3.71 -22.91
N LEU A 530 -16.35 -3.11 -23.80
CA LEU A 530 -15.90 -2.06 -24.73
C LEU A 530 -15.29 -0.84 -24.00
N ARG A 531 -15.86 -0.46 -22.83
CA ARG A 531 -15.32 0.63 -22.00
C ARG A 531 -13.94 0.31 -21.44
N SER A 532 -13.73 -0.93 -21.00
CA SER A 532 -12.44 -1.37 -20.47
C SER A 532 -11.40 -1.42 -21.58
N LEU A 533 -11.77 -1.88 -22.79
CA LEU A 533 -10.89 -1.87 -23.96
C LEU A 533 -10.49 -0.43 -24.33
N ALA A 534 -11.45 0.49 -24.40
CA ALA A 534 -11.17 1.88 -24.77
C ALA A 534 -10.24 2.57 -23.76
N ARG A 535 -10.47 2.34 -22.46
CA ARG A 535 -9.57 2.83 -21.40
C ARG A 535 -8.17 2.23 -21.53
N TYR A 536 -8.08 0.93 -21.76
CA TYR A 536 -6.81 0.23 -21.96
C TYR A 536 -6.04 0.81 -23.15
N LEU A 537 -6.69 1.00 -24.31
CA LEU A 537 -6.08 1.60 -25.48
C LEU A 537 -5.52 3.00 -25.18
N ALA A 538 -6.32 3.86 -24.53
CA ALA A 538 -5.86 5.20 -24.18
C ALA A 538 -4.66 5.19 -23.22
N GLU A 539 -4.71 4.37 -22.17
CA GLU A 539 -3.62 4.24 -21.18
C GLU A 539 -2.34 3.74 -21.85
N GLN A 540 -2.43 2.70 -22.68
CA GLN A 540 -1.27 2.15 -23.39
C GLN A 540 -0.71 3.13 -24.42
N ILE A 541 -1.54 3.88 -25.14
CA ILE A 541 -1.07 4.91 -26.07
C ILE A 541 -0.31 6.03 -25.33
N ILE A 542 -0.83 6.50 -24.19
CA ILE A 542 -0.18 7.55 -23.39
C ILE A 542 1.17 7.04 -22.86
N GLU A 543 1.19 5.83 -22.33
CA GLU A 543 2.41 5.20 -21.82
C GLU A 543 3.44 4.96 -22.94
N ALA A 544 3.00 4.47 -24.09
CA ALA A 544 3.86 4.22 -25.24
C ALA A 544 4.45 5.52 -25.80
N ALA A 545 3.67 6.61 -25.86
CA ALA A 545 4.16 7.93 -26.30
C ALA A 545 5.22 8.50 -25.35
N LEU A 546 5.01 8.32 -24.04
CA LEU A 546 5.98 8.72 -23.02
C LEU A 546 7.27 7.90 -23.15
N ARG A 547 7.18 6.58 -23.34
CA ARG A 547 8.36 5.71 -23.50
C ARG A 547 9.09 5.95 -24.83
N SER A 548 8.38 6.11 -25.94
CA SER A 548 8.99 6.17 -27.27
C SER A 548 9.66 7.51 -27.56
N ARG A 549 9.08 8.62 -27.11
CA ARG A 549 9.51 9.98 -27.47
C ARG A 549 9.49 10.96 -26.30
N ASN A 550 9.27 10.50 -25.06
CA ASN A 550 9.03 11.37 -23.90
C ASN A 550 7.91 12.41 -24.17
N LEU A 551 6.89 11.98 -24.92
CA LEU A 551 5.79 12.83 -25.36
C LEU A 551 4.62 12.71 -24.38
N GLU A 552 4.36 13.80 -23.66
CA GLU A 552 3.22 13.88 -22.74
C GLU A 552 1.91 14.16 -23.51
N LEU A 553 1.08 13.12 -23.60
CA LEU A 553 -0.25 13.18 -24.20
C LEU A 553 -1.34 13.53 -23.16
N PRO A 554 -2.42 14.23 -23.58
CA PRO A 554 -3.55 14.47 -22.69
C PRO A 554 -4.25 13.16 -22.31
N TYR A 555 -4.93 13.15 -21.16
CA TYR A 555 -5.81 12.04 -20.78
C TYR A 555 -7.22 12.26 -21.32
N PRO A 556 -7.89 11.22 -21.86
CA PRO A 556 -9.29 11.33 -22.27
C PRO A 556 -10.20 11.59 -21.07
N ASN A 557 -11.32 12.29 -21.31
CA ASN A 557 -12.32 12.52 -20.28
C ASN A 557 -12.95 11.19 -19.83
N LYS A 558 -12.84 10.89 -18.52
CA LYS A 558 -13.33 9.64 -17.94
C LYS A 558 -14.84 9.46 -18.09
N ARG A 559 -15.62 10.54 -17.95
CA ARG A 559 -17.09 10.47 -18.04
C ARG A 559 -17.51 10.12 -19.47
N ASP A 560 -16.94 10.83 -20.44
CA ASP A 560 -17.20 10.60 -21.85
C ASP A 560 -16.81 9.17 -22.27
N LEU A 561 -15.69 8.65 -21.77
CA LEU A 561 -15.28 7.27 -21.99
C LEU A 561 -16.22 6.22 -21.37
N ASP A 562 -16.84 6.53 -20.23
CA ASP A 562 -17.79 5.64 -19.57
C ASP A 562 -19.17 5.65 -20.26
N GLU A 563 -19.57 6.77 -20.87
CA GLU A 563 -20.83 6.93 -21.61
C GLU A 563 -20.76 6.35 -23.03
N ASP A 564 -19.81 6.82 -23.85
CA ASP A 564 -19.63 6.35 -25.23
C ASP A 564 -18.13 6.25 -25.60
N PRO A 565 -17.52 5.07 -25.38
CA PRO A 565 -16.06 4.93 -25.37
C PRO A 565 -15.36 5.29 -26.69
N PHE A 566 -15.86 4.85 -27.85
CA PHE A 566 -15.15 5.03 -29.11
C PHE A 566 -15.28 6.45 -29.69
N PRO A 567 -16.45 7.11 -29.65
CA PRO A 567 -16.55 8.54 -29.98
C PRO A 567 -15.75 9.44 -29.02
N ALA A 568 -15.66 9.08 -27.73
CA ALA A 568 -14.78 9.76 -26.79
C ALA A 568 -13.30 9.60 -27.19
N LEU A 569 -12.87 8.39 -27.55
CA LEU A 569 -11.53 8.18 -28.11
C LEU A 569 -11.29 8.98 -29.38
N GLN A 570 -12.25 9.04 -30.31
CA GLN A 570 -12.10 9.83 -31.54
C GLN A 570 -11.87 11.31 -31.28
N ARG A 571 -12.60 11.90 -30.31
CA ARG A 571 -12.38 13.29 -29.88
C ARG A 571 -11.02 13.45 -29.22
N TRP A 572 -10.63 12.51 -28.37
CA TRP A 572 -9.33 12.51 -27.72
C TRP A 572 -8.15 12.39 -28.70
N LEU A 573 -8.25 11.58 -29.76
CA LEU A 573 -7.21 11.51 -30.80
C LEU A 573 -6.99 12.88 -31.48
N GLN A 574 -8.03 13.70 -31.60
CA GLN A 574 -7.90 15.07 -32.12
C GLN A 574 -7.12 15.98 -31.15
N GLU A 575 -7.30 15.82 -29.85
CA GLU A 575 -6.51 16.54 -28.83
C GLU A 575 -5.03 16.10 -28.88
N VAL A 576 -4.79 14.80 -29.09
CA VAL A 576 -3.43 14.25 -29.28
C VAL A 576 -2.75 14.86 -30.51
N GLU A 577 -3.45 14.96 -31.64
CA GLU A 577 -2.96 15.60 -32.86
C GLU A 577 -2.59 17.08 -32.63
N GLN A 578 -3.43 17.82 -31.88
CA GLN A 578 -3.16 19.23 -31.54
C GLN A 578 -1.97 19.39 -30.60
N ARG A 579 -1.74 18.42 -29.71
CA ARG A 579 -0.63 18.46 -28.74
C ARG A 579 0.73 18.23 -29.39
N ALA A 580 0.79 17.47 -30.49
CA ALA A 580 2.02 17.15 -31.21
C ALA A 580 1.89 17.45 -32.72
N PRO A 581 1.86 18.75 -33.11
CA PRO A 581 1.75 19.13 -34.51
C PRO A 581 2.97 18.65 -35.31
N GLY A 582 2.73 18.22 -36.55
CA GLY A 582 3.78 17.73 -37.45
C GLY A 582 4.32 16.34 -37.11
N LYS A 583 3.73 15.64 -36.13
CA LYS A 583 4.03 14.23 -35.86
C LYS A 583 3.03 13.32 -36.55
N ARG A 584 3.50 12.12 -36.89
CA ARG A 584 2.67 10.98 -37.30
C ARG A 584 2.75 9.89 -36.23
N PHE A 585 1.62 9.29 -35.91
CA PHE A 585 1.48 8.27 -34.89
C PHE A 585 1.34 6.90 -35.54
N LEU A 586 2.29 6.02 -35.30
CA LEU A 586 2.24 4.62 -35.75
C LEU A 586 1.69 3.77 -34.62
N LEU A 587 0.40 3.46 -34.67
CA LEU A 587 -0.26 2.61 -33.69
C LEU A 587 0.00 1.14 -34.03
N CYS A 588 0.91 0.53 -33.28
CA CYS A 588 1.30 -0.87 -33.41
C CYS A 588 0.46 -1.73 -32.46
N LEU A 589 -0.46 -2.52 -33.02
CA LEU A 589 -1.29 -3.46 -32.28
C LEU A 589 -0.63 -4.85 -32.36
N ASP A 590 0.08 -5.25 -31.30
CA ASP A 590 0.73 -6.56 -31.21
C ASP A 590 -0.27 -7.64 -30.77
N GLU A 591 -0.15 -8.84 -31.35
CA GLU A 591 -1.10 -9.95 -31.18
C GLU A 591 -2.56 -9.51 -31.46
N PHE A 592 -2.76 -8.80 -32.58
CA PHE A 592 -4.05 -8.17 -32.90
C PHE A 592 -5.21 -9.17 -33.02
N GLU A 593 -4.93 -10.44 -33.27
CA GLU A 593 -5.91 -11.53 -33.36
C GLU A 593 -6.74 -11.67 -32.07
N ARG A 594 -6.21 -11.19 -30.93
CA ARG A 594 -6.93 -11.10 -29.66
C ARG A 594 -8.16 -10.17 -29.71
N LEU A 595 -8.22 -9.22 -30.64
CA LEU A 595 -9.41 -8.40 -30.87
C LEU A 595 -10.64 -9.24 -31.24
N SER A 596 -10.43 -10.37 -31.92
CA SER A 596 -11.50 -11.32 -32.27
C SER A 596 -12.20 -11.88 -31.03
N GLU A 597 -11.46 -12.07 -29.93
CA GLU A 597 -12.01 -12.54 -28.64
C GLU A 597 -12.89 -11.46 -28.03
N VAL A 598 -12.43 -10.20 -28.02
CA VAL A 598 -13.21 -9.07 -27.52
C VAL A 598 -14.50 -8.86 -28.33
N VAL A 599 -14.43 -9.00 -29.66
CA VAL A 599 -15.61 -8.91 -30.53
C VAL A 599 -16.60 -10.04 -30.22
N ARG A 600 -16.10 -11.26 -29.98
CA ARG A 600 -16.93 -12.42 -29.63
C ARG A 600 -17.62 -12.25 -28.27
N GLU A 601 -16.89 -11.78 -27.27
CA GLU A 601 -17.41 -11.57 -25.91
C GLU A 601 -18.40 -10.40 -25.84
N THR A 602 -18.05 -9.27 -26.44
CA THR A 602 -18.89 -8.07 -26.43
C THR A 602 -20.03 -8.12 -27.46
N LYS A 603 -19.98 -9.08 -28.39
CA LYS A 603 -20.87 -9.22 -29.55
C LYS A 603 -20.97 -7.94 -30.38
N SER A 604 -19.92 -7.13 -30.36
CA SER A 604 -19.88 -5.81 -31.02
C SER A 604 -18.62 -5.65 -31.84
N ARG A 605 -18.80 -5.15 -33.07
CA ARG A 605 -17.70 -4.79 -33.98
C ARG A 605 -17.24 -3.33 -33.83
N SER A 606 -17.76 -2.60 -32.84
CA SER A 606 -17.38 -1.21 -32.58
C SER A 606 -15.86 -0.95 -32.50
N PRO A 607 -15.03 -1.82 -31.88
CA PRO A 607 -13.57 -1.63 -31.88
C PRO A 607 -12.96 -1.62 -33.29
N LEU A 608 -13.39 -2.54 -34.15
CA LEU A 608 -12.90 -2.65 -35.52
C LEU A 608 -13.39 -1.48 -36.38
N ASN A 609 -14.65 -1.06 -36.20
CA ASN A 609 -15.20 0.12 -36.84
C ASN A 609 -14.45 1.40 -36.45
N PHE A 610 -14.06 1.51 -35.17
CA PHE A 610 -13.23 2.62 -34.69
C PHE A 610 -11.86 2.64 -35.39
N LEU A 611 -11.16 1.51 -35.43
CA LEU A 611 -9.85 1.42 -36.11
C LEU A 611 -9.96 1.77 -37.60
N ARG A 612 -10.99 1.24 -38.28
CA ARG A 612 -11.28 1.58 -39.69
C ARG A 612 -11.52 3.08 -39.88
N HIS A 613 -12.31 3.70 -39.01
CA HIS A 613 -12.56 5.13 -39.07
C HIS A 613 -11.27 5.93 -38.87
N VAL A 614 -10.41 5.54 -37.92
CA VAL A 614 -9.11 6.19 -37.70
C VAL A 614 -8.28 6.14 -38.98
N MET A 615 -8.19 4.98 -39.63
CA MET A 615 -7.46 4.82 -40.89
C MET A 615 -8.02 5.70 -42.03
N GLN A 616 -9.34 5.74 -42.19
CA GLN A 616 -9.99 6.40 -43.33
C GLN A 616 -9.99 7.93 -43.22
N HIS A 617 -10.03 8.46 -42.00
CA HIS A 617 -10.29 9.89 -41.77
C HIS A 617 -9.14 10.65 -41.10
N ARG A 618 -8.08 9.97 -40.64
CA ARG A 618 -6.97 10.62 -39.92
C ARG A 618 -5.60 10.31 -40.52
N GLN A 619 -5.11 11.23 -41.36
CA GLN A 619 -3.81 11.08 -42.06
C GLN A 619 -2.56 11.08 -41.14
N GLN A 620 -2.71 11.53 -39.89
CA GLN A 620 -1.64 11.49 -38.89
C GLN A 620 -1.53 10.13 -38.20
N TRP A 621 -2.53 9.25 -38.32
CA TRP A 621 -2.56 7.95 -37.65
C TRP A 621 -2.36 6.83 -38.66
N ILE A 622 -1.34 6.00 -38.43
CA ILE A 622 -1.01 4.82 -39.23
C ILE A 622 -1.22 3.60 -38.35
N LEU A 623 -1.89 2.58 -38.87
CA LEU A 623 -2.07 1.31 -38.15
C LEU A 623 -1.05 0.28 -38.63
N LEU A 624 -0.43 -0.40 -37.67
CA LEU A 624 0.39 -1.59 -37.88
C LEU A 624 -0.17 -2.72 -37.04
N PHE A 625 -0.70 -3.74 -37.69
CA PHE A 625 -1.11 -5.00 -37.06
C PHE A 625 0.07 -5.96 -37.02
N SER A 626 0.35 -6.57 -35.87
CA SER A 626 1.38 -7.60 -35.73
C SER A 626 0.76 -8.91 -35.25
N GLY A 627 0.99 -9.99 -35.99
CA GLY A 627 0.34 -11.27 -35.74
C GLY A 627 1.15 -12.47 -36.24
N SER A 628 0.70 -13.68 -35.90
CA SER A 628 1.26 -14.93 -36.40
C SER A 628 0.54 -15.48 -37.62
N HIS A 629 -0.71 -15.06 -37.83
CA HIS A 629 -1.56 -15.58 -38.89
C HIS A 629 -1.45 -14.76 -40.17
N THR A 630 -1.55 -15.44 -41.32
CA THR A 630 -1.77 -14.76 -42.60
C THR A 630 -3.23 -14.30 -42.69
N LEU A 631 -3.53 -13.38 -43.62
CA LEU A 631 -4.90 -12.90 -43.84
C LEU A 631 -5.90 -14.04 -44.11
N ASP A 632 -5.44 -15.12 -44.77
CA ASP A 632 -6.26 -16.28 -45.11
C ASP A 632 -6.65 -17.16 -43.91
N GLU A 633 -5.95 -17.01 -42.77
CA GLU A 633 -6.21 -17.77 -41.54
C GLU A 633 -7.09 -16.99 -40.55
N LEU A 634 -7.40 -15.72 -40.82
CA LEU A 634 -8.24 -14.89 -39.98
C LEU A 634 -9.73 -15.14 -40.24
N ASP A 635 -10.58 -14.78 -39.27
CA ASP A 635 -12.03 -14.82 -39.47
C ASP A 635 -12.45 -13.95 -40.67
N ASP A 636 -13.43 -14.42 -41.45
CA ASP A 636 -13.87 -13.77 -42.71
C ASP A 636 -14.13 -12.27 -42.61
N TYR A 637 -14.61 -11.78 -41.46
CA TYR A 637 -14.91 -10.35 -41.29
C TYR A 637 -13.66 -9.47 -41.31
N TRP A 638 -12.45 -10.00 -41.08
CA TRP A 638 -11.20 -9.23 -41.19
C TRP A 638 -10.94 -8.74 -42.61
N SER A 639 -11.45 -9.45 -43.61
CA SER A 639 -11.38 -9.03 -45.02
C SER A 639 -12.01 -7.64 -45.24
N ASP A 640 -13.06 -7.29 -44.50
CA ASP A 640 -13.72 -5.98 -44.58
C ASP A 640 -12.88 -4.83 -44.01
N TYR A 641 -11.94 -5.12 -43.09
CA TYR A 641 -11.13 -4.12 -42.39
C TYR A 641 -9.71 -4.01 -42.96
N LEU A 642 -9.21 -5.07 -43.60
CA LEU A 642 -7.83 -5.18 -44.10
C LEU A 642 -7.71 -5.05 -45.63
N ILE A 643 -8.70 -4.47 -46.31
CA ILE A 643 -8.78 -4.36 -47.79
C ILE A 643 -7.55 -3.67 -48.42
N ASN A 644 -6.97 -2.67 -47.77
CA ASN A 644 -5.82 -1.90 -48.28
C ASN A 644 -4.62 -2.02 -47.34
N THR A 645 -4.18 -3.27 -47.12
CA THR A 645 -3.09 -3.60 -46.21
C THR A 645 -1.84 -3.99 -46.98
N GLN A 646 -0.71 -3.38 -46.63
CA GLN A 646 0.60 -3.78 -47.08
C GLN A 646 1.18 -4.78 -46.08
N SER A 647 1.38 -6.01 -46.53
CA SER A 647 1.89 -7.10 -45.71
C SER A 647 3.42 -7.11 -45.71
N LEU A 648 4.00 -7.01 -44.52
CA LEU A 648 5.43 -7.07 -44.24
C LEU A 648 5.75 -8.42 -43.58
N ARG A 649 6.44 -9.31 -44.30
CA ARG A 649 6.81 -10.63 -43.77
C ARG A 649 8.11 -10.56 -42.96
N LEU A 650 8.06 -10.94 -41.70
CA LEU A 650 9.22 -11.06 -40.81
C LEU A 650 9.63 -12.54 -40.67
N THR A 651 10.56 -12.95 -41.54
CA THR A 651 11.10 -14.33 -41.62
C THR A 651 12.39 -14.50 -40.78
N TYR A 652 13.33 -15.38 -41.13
CA TYR A 652 14.62 -15.56 -40.45
C TYR A 652 15.58 -14.38 -40.69
N LEU A 653 16.69 -14.33 -39.96
CA LEU A 653 17.73 -13.31 -40.19
C LEU A 653 18.49 -13.63 -41.48
N GLN A 654 19.05 -12.61 -42.12
CA GLN A 654 20.05 -12.85 -43.16
C GLN A 654 21.28 -13.51 -42.54
N GLU A 655 22.04 -14.26 -43.34
CA GLU A 655 23.18 -15.01 -42.82
C GLU A 655 24.22 -14.09 -42.18
N GLU A 656 24.48 -12.94 -42.79
CA GLU A 656 25.41 -11.93 -42.26
C GLU A 656 24.93 -11.38 -40.91
N GLU A 657 23.62 -11.11 -40.76
CA GLU A 657 23.01 -10.63 -39.53
C GLU A 657 23.06 -11.71 -38.42
N ALA A 658 22.86 -12.97 -38.77
CA ALA A 658 22.97 -14.09 -37.85
C ALA A 658 24.42 -14.31 -37.41
N ARG A 659 25.39 -14.21 -38.32
CA ARG A 659 26.82 -14.29 -38.01
C ARG A 659 27.25 -13.15 -37.09
N GLU A 660 26.77 -11.93 -37.32
CA GLU A 660 27.01 -10.80 -36.42
C GLU A 660 26.43 -11.08 -35.03
N LEU A 661 25.20 -11.58 -34.93
CA LEU A 661 24.59 -11.95 -33.65
C LEU A 661 25.38 -13.04 -32.92
N ILE A 662 25.93 -14.02 -33.65
CA ILE A 662 26.73 -15.10 -33.06
C ILE A 662 28.08 -14.57 -32.56
N VAL A 663 28.84 -13.84 -33.38
CA VAL A 663 30.23 -13.48 -33.04
C VAL A 663 30.32 -12.21 -32.20
N ALA A 664 29.39 -11.27 -32.36
CA ALA A 664 29.38 -9.97 -31.70
C ALA A 664 27.99 -9.59 -31.14
N PRO A 665 27.41 -10.40 -30.22
CA PRO A 665 26.11 -10.12 -29.61
C PRO A 665 26.11 -8.83 -28.76
N VAL A 666 27.25 -8.51 -28.13
CA VAL A 666 27.48 -7.32 -27.31
C VAL A 666 28.85 -6.72 -27.63
N GLU A 667 29.08 -5.47 -27.24
CA GLU A 667 30.41 -4.86 -27.33
C GLU A 667 31.42 -5.66 -26.50
N ASP A 668 32.65 -5.79 -27.01
CA ASP A 668 33.77 -6.50 -26.38
C ASP A 668 33.49 -7.99 -26.07
N PHE A 669 32.59 -8.64 -26.80
CA PHE A 669 32.37 -10.07 -26.67
C PHE A 669 33.64 -10.86 -27.07
N PRO A 670 34.08 -11.84 -26.26
CA PRO A 670 35.32 -12.57 -26.54
C PRO A 670 35.21 -13.44 -27.81
N ASP A 671 36.32 -13.53 -28.55
CA ASP A 671 36.44 -14.40 -29.73
C ASP A 671 36.56 -15.87 -29.32
N ILE A 672 35.41 -16.48 -29.04
CA ILE A 672 35.29 -17.87 -28.57
C ILE A 672 34.89 -18.86 -29.66
N TYR A 673 34.60 -18.42 -30.88
CA TYR A 673 34.06 -19.29 -31.94
C TYR A 673 35.09 -19.55 -33.03
N GLN A 674 35.25 -20.81 -33.44
CA GLN A 674 35.89 -21.11 -34.72
C GLN A 674 34.92 -20.86 -35.88
N PRO A 675 35.42 -20.53 -37.10
CA PRO A 675 34.56 -20.31 -38.27
C PRO A 675 33.61 -21.49 -38.58
N GLU A 676 34.07 -22.72 -38.36
CA GLU A 676 33.31 -23.95 -38.56
C GLU A 676 32.17 -24.10 -37.55
N ALA A 677 32.39 -23.65 -36.31
CA ALA A 677 31.34 -23.64 -35.29
C ALA A 677 30.23 -22.64 -35.64
N VAL A 678 30.61 -21.45 -36.10
CA VAL A 678 29.64 -20.44 -36.57
C VAL A 678 28.85 -20.97 -37.76
N ALA A 679 29.52 -21.56 -38.74
CA ALA A 679 28.87 -22.17 -39.90
C ALA A 679 27.89 -23.28 -39.49
N ARG A 680 28.27 -24.12 -38.52
CA ARG A 680 27.40 -25.19 -38.01
C ARG A 680 26.16 -24.65 -37.29
N ILE A 681 26.31 -23.59 -36.49
CA ILE A 681 25.17 -22.92 -35.83
C ILE A 681 24.21 -22.34 -36.87
N VAL A 682 24.74 -21.63 -37.87
CA VAL A 682 23.94 -21.08 -38.98
C VAL A 682 23.16 -22.19 -39.70
N GLU A 683 23.82 -23.30 -40.03
CA GLU A 683 23.20 -24.43 -40.72
C GLU A 683 22.09 -25.08 -39.88
N LEU A 684 22.38 -25.41 -38.61
CA LEU A 684 21.42 -26.09 -37.72
C LEU A 684 20.17 -25.26 -37.45
N THR A 685 20.34 -23.94 -37.37
CA THR A 685 19.27 -23.00 -36.96
C THR A 685 18.59 -22.31 -38.13
N ARG A 686 19.19 -22.36 -39.34
CA ARG A 686 18.76 -21.61 -40.52
C ARG A 686 18.51 -20.14 -40.22
N CYS A 687 19.42 -19.55 -39.44
CA CYS A 687 19.38 -18.15 -39.03
C CYS A 687 18.10 -17.73 -38.28
N GLN A 688 17.32 -18.69 -37.74
CA GLN A 688 16.15 -18.35 -36.94
C GLN A 688 16.60 -17.69 -35.63
N PRO A 689 16.21 -16.43 -35.33
CA PRO A 689 16.80 -15.66 -34.24
C PRO A 689 16.72 -16.36 -32.87
N TYR A 690 15.60 -17.00 -32.56
CA TYR A 690 15.44 -17.73 -31.30
C TYR A 690 16.36 -18.95 -31.19
N LEU A 691 16.48 -19.76 -32.26
CA LEU A 691 17.32 -20.96 -32.24
C LEU A 691 18.81 -20.61 -32.24
N VAL A 692 19.21 -19.56 -32.95
CA VAL A 692 20.58 -19.02 -32.89
C VAL A 692 20.93 -18.67 -31.44
N GLN A 693 20.07 -17.89 -30.78
CA GLN A 693 20.32 -17.49 -29.39
C GLN A 693 20.29 -18.67 -28.42
N LEU A 694 19.38 -19.64 -28.62
CA LEU A 694 19.29 -20.85 -27.81
C LEU A 694 20.57 -21.71 -27.90
N LEU A 695 21.05 -22.01 -29.12
CA LEU A 695 22.29 -22.78 -29.27
C LEU A 695 23.48 -22.03 -28.69
N CYS A 696 23.58 -20.72 -28.94
CA CYS A 696 24.71 -19.94 -28.45
C CYS A 696 24.70 -19.81 -26.92
N SER A 697 23.54 -19.61 -26.27
CA SER A 697 23.45 -19.59 -24.81
C SER A 697 23.82 -20.94 -24.21
N THR A 698 23.30 -22.04 -24.76
CA THR A 698 23.62 -23.40 -24.27
C THR A 698 25.11 -23.71 -24.45
N LEU A 699 25.74 -23.25 -25.53
CA LEU A 699 27.16 -23.44 -25.77
C LEU A 699 28.02 -22.63 -24.79
N VAL A 700 27.70 -21.36 -24.55
CA VAL A 700 28.43 -20.53 -23.58
C VAL A 700 28.35 -21.12 -22.17
N GLU A 701 27.18 -21.56 -21.75
CA GLU A 701 27.02 -22.26 -20.47
C GLU A 701 27.88 -23.52 -20.39
N GLU A 702 27.96 -24.28 -21.49
CA GLU A 702 28.75 -25.51 -21.56
C GLU A 702 30.26 -25.23 -21.48
N LEU A 703 30.74 -24.20 -22.19
CA LEU A 703 32.14 -23.78 -22.15
C LEU A 703 32.54 -23.28 -20.75
N ASN A 704 31.71 -22.43 -20.15
CA ASN A 704 31.93 -21.94 -18.78
C ASN A 704 31.95 -23.11 -17.77
N ARG A 705 31.09 -24.12 -17.95
CA ARG A 705 31.06 -25.32 -17.10
C ARG A 705 32.32 -26.18 -17.26
N LYS A 706 32.76 -26.42 -18.50
CA LYS A 706 33.96 -27.24 -18.80
C LYS A 706 35.25 -26.57 -18.32
N ALA A 707 35.29 -25.25 -18.27
CA ALA A 707 36.51 -24.51 -17.93
C ALA A 707 37.00 -24.74 -16.50
N ALA A 708 36.14 -25.11 -15.53
CA ALA A 708 36.50 -25.59 -14.19
C ALA A 708 37.69 -24.85 -13.49
N GLY A 709 37.84 -23.53 -13.69
CA GLY A 709 38.92 -22.71 -13.13
C GLY A 709 40.05 -22.32 -14.10
N ALA A 710 40.07 -22.81 -15.33
CA ALA A 710 40.88 -22.32 -16.44
C ALA A 710 40.14 -21.21 -17.23
N ASP A 711 40.86 -20.47 -18.08
CA ASP A 711 40.26 -19.43 -18.93
C ASP A 711 39.34 -20.04 -20.00
N PRO A 712 37.99 -19.91 -19.90
CA PRO A 712 37.08 -20.43 -20.92
C PRO A 712 37.27 -19.73 -22.27
N ARG A 713 37.84 -18.52 -22.32
CA ARG A 713 38.10 -17.77 -23.56
C ARG A 713 39.29 -18.32 -24.34
N ALA A 714 40.17 -19.09 -23.68
CA ALA A 714 41.30 -19.72 -24.34
C ALA A 714 40.89 -20.89 -25.24
N THR A 715 39.72 -21.50 -25.00
CA THR A 715 39.23 -22.64 -25.77
C THR A 715 38.18 -22.18 -26.76
N LYS A 716 38.53 -22.16 -28.05
CA LYS A 716 37.56 -21.85 -29.10
C LYS A 716 36.61 -23.02 -29.33
N ALA A 717 35.31 -22.74 -29.35
CA ALA A 717 34.27 -23.70 -29.66
C ALA A 717 34.43 -24.22 -31.09
N THR A 718 34.35 -25.54 -31.23
CA THR A 718 34.44 -26.26 -32.50
C THR A 718 33.05 -26.67 -33.01
N ALA A 719 32.95 -27.10 -34.26
CA ALA A 719 31.70 -27.69 -34.77
C ALA A 719 31.26 -28.94 -33.99
N ALA A 720 32.22 -29.70 -33.44
CA ALA A 720 31.93 -30.86 -32.59
C ALA A 720 31.31 -30.47 -31.25
N ASP A 721 31.73 -29.34 -30.66
CA ASP A 721 31.11 -28.81 -29.44
C ASP A 721 29.67 -28.36 -29.70
N VAL A 722 29.41 -27.73 -30.86
CA VAL A 722 28.05 -27.34 -31.28
C VAL A 722 27.17 -28.57 -31.43
N GLU A 723 27.68 -29.67 -32.02
CA GLU A 723 26.93 -30.92 -32.12
C GLU A 723 26.64 -31.56 -30.77
N ALA A 724 27.64 -31.57 -29.88
CA ALA A 724 27.52 -32.18 -28.56
C ALA A 724 26.45 -31.51 -27.67
N ILE A 725 26.18 -30.21 -27.86
CA ILE A 725 25.15 -29.51 -27.08
C ILE A 725 23.73 -29.65 -27.62
N VAL A 726 23.54 -30.19 -28.84
CA VAL A 726 22.22 -30.27 -29.47
C VAL A 726 21.18 -30.96 -28.57
N PRO A 727 21.44 -32.13 -27.95
CA PRO A 727 20.47 -32.76 -27.05
C PRO A 727 20.03 -31.84 -25.91
N LYS A 728 20.98 -31.15 -25.27
CA LYS A 728 20.73 -30.20 -24.18
C LYS A 728 19.95 -28.97 -24.67
N ALA A 729 20.22 -28.49 -25.88
CA ALA A 729 19.48 -27.39 -26.48
C ALA A 729 18.03 -27.77 -26.82
N LEU A 730 17.80 -29.00 -27.30
CA LEU A 730 16.45 -29.53 -27.53
C LEU A 730 15.66 -29.64 -26.22
N GLU A 731 16.30 -30.07 -25.13
CA GLU A 731 15.69 -30.09 -23.79
C GLU A 731 15.39 -28.67 -23.28
N THR A 732 16.37 -27.77 -23.33
CA THR A 732 16.23 -26.37 -22.89
C THR A 732 15.14 -25.64 -23.68
N GLY A 733 15.08 -25.88 -24.98
CA GLY A 733 14.08 -25.33 -25.89
C GLY A 733 12.78 -26.15 -25.96
N GLY A 734 12.59 -27.17 -25.11
CA GLY A 734 11.52 -28.16 -25.27
C GLY A 734 10.12 -27.56 -25.43
N MET A 735 9.82 -26.48 -24.71
CA MET A 735 8.53 -25.77 -24.86
C MET A 735 8.33 -25.15 -26.25
N TYR A 736 9.38 -24.64 -26.90
CA TYR A 736 9.28 -24.11 -28.26
C TYR A 736 8.93 -25.23 -29.25
N PHE A 737 9.70 -26.32 -29.20
CA PHE A 737 9.53 -27.44 -30.12
C PHE A 737 8.21 -28.17 -29.90
N LYS A 738 7.81 -28.36 -28.63
CA LYS A 738 6.50 -28.91 -28.28
C LYS A 738 5.36 -28.07 -28.83
N ASN A 739 5.40 -26.74 -28.63
CA ASN A 739 4.37 -25.86 -29.18
C ASN A 739 4.34 -25.88 -30.71
N LEU A 740 5.50 -25.95 -31.38
CA LEU A 740 5.58 -26.09 -32.82
C LEU A 740 4.85 -27.36 -33.27
N TRP A 741 5.13 -28.50 -32.64
CA TRP A 741 4.46 -29.78 -32.92
C TRP A 741 2.97 -29.75 -32.61
N ASP A 742 2.59 -29.18 -31.46
CA ASP A 742 1.19 -29.12 -30.99
C ASP A 742 0.31 -28.24 -31.89
N THR A 743 0.88 -27.22 -32.54
CA THR A 743 0.18 -26.33 -33.48
C THR A 743 -0.06 -26.98 -34.84
N LEU A 744 0.63 -28.08 -35.15
CA LEU A 744 0.39 -28.84 -36.37
C LEU A 744 -0.89 -29.67 -36.23
N GLY A 745 -1.76 -29.62 -37.23
CA GLY A 745 -2.96 -30.45 -37.31
C GLY A 745 -2.62 -31.91 -37.63
N ASP A 746 -3.58 -32.82 -37.42
CA ASP A 746 -3.36 -34.27 -37.56
C ASP A 746 -2.87 -34.66 -38.96
N GLN A 747 -3.44 -34.04 -40.02
CA GLN A 747 -3.00 -34.26 -41.41
C GLN A 747 -1.56 -33.79 -41.65
N GLU A 748 -1.14 -32.67 -41.04
CA GLU A 748 0.22 -32.13 -41.15
C GLU A 748 1.23 -33.05 -40.44
N ARG A 749 0.87 -33.57 -39.26
CA ARG A 749 1.71 -34.53 -38.51
C ARG A 749 1.84 -35.86 -39.24
N GLN A 750 0.75 -36.37 -39.82
CA GLN A 750 0.77 -37.61 -40.61
C GLN A 750 1.60 -37.46 -41.89
N ALA A 751 1.50 -36.31 -42.57
CA ALA A 751 2.34 -35.99 -43.71
C ALA A 751 3.83 -36.01 -43.31
N ILE A 752 4.20 -35.31 -42.23
CA ILE A 752 5.57 -35.30 -41.72
C ILE A 752 6.08 -36.71 -41.34
N ALA A 753 5.27 -37.50 -40.67
CA ALA A 753 5.65 -38.86 -40.29
C ALA A 753 5.95 -39.74 -41.52
N ARG A 754 5.16 -39.58 -42.60
CA ARG A 754 5.40 -40.27 -43.88
C ARG A 754 6.67 -39.79 -44.58
N LEU A 755 6.94 -38.49 -44.57
CA LEU A 755 8.18 -37.91 -45.11
C LEU A 755 9.41 -38.49 -44.40
N LEU A 756 9.37 -38.61 -43.08
CA LEU A 756 10.48 -39.15 -42.30
C LEU A 756 10.67 -40.67 -42.50
N ARG A 757 9.60 -41.40 -42.82
CA ARG A 757 9.64 -42.84 -43.17
C ARG A 757 10.04 -43.11 -44.63
N GLY A 758 10.13 -42.06 -45.46
CA GLY A 758 10.41 -42.21 -46.90
C GLY A 758 9.23 -42.77 -47.70
N GLU A 759 8.00 -42.62 -47.22
CA GLU A 759 6.79 -43.07 -47.91
C GLU A 759 6.36 -42.07 -49.01
N PRO A 760 5.78 -42.54 -50.13
CA PRO A 760 5.35 -41.66 -51.22
C PRO A 760 4.18 -40.75 -50.78
N ALA A 761 4.22 -39.49 -51.22
CA ALA A 761 3.18 -38.51 -50.91
C ALA A 761 1.81 -38.94 -51.47
N THR A 762 0.74 -38.87 -50.67
CA THR A 762 -0.61 -39.11 -51.18
C THR A 762 -1.24 -37.81 -51.72
N PRO A 763 -2.22 -37.89 -52.64
CA PRO A 763 -2.91 -36.70 -53.14
C PRO A 763 -3.55 -35.85 -52.03
N GLU A 764 -3.99 -36.49 -50.95
CA GLU A 764 -4.59 -35.89 -49.75
C GLU A 764 -3.60 -35.01 -48.96
N ASP A 765 -2.28 -35.25 -49.08
CA ASP A 765 -1.25 -34.46 -48.41
C ASP A 765 -1.01 -33.09 -49.07
N SER A 766 -1.51 -32.87 -50.29
CA SER A 766 -1.22 -31.64 -51.06
C SER A 766 -1.61 -30.36 -50.31
N SER A 767 -2.70 -30.40 -49.54
CA SER A 767 -3.13 -29.28 -48.70
C SER A 767 -2.27 -29.14 -47.44
N ALA A 768 -1.88 -30.25 -46.82
CA ALA A 768 -1.00 -30.29 -45.66
C ALA A 768 0.41 -29.78 -45.99
N TRP A 769 0.97 -30.17 -47.14
CA TRP A 769 2.27 -29.70 -47.61
C TRP A 769 2.31 -28.19 -47.82
N ARG A 770 1.28 -27.63 -48.47
CA ARG A 770 1.18 -26.17 -48.66
C ARG A 770 1.16 -25.42 -47.33
N LYS A 771 0.42 -25.93 -46.33
CA LYS A 771 0.39 -25.33 -44.98
C LYS A 771 1.73 -25.44 -44.27
N LEU A 772 2.43 -26.58 -44.40
CA LEU A 772 3.77 -26.77 -43.82
C LEU A 772 4.84 -25.87 -44.46
N GLU A 773 4.74 -25.62 -45.77
CA GLU A 773 5.58 -24.67 -46.49
C GLU A 773 5.28 -23.22 -46.05
N GLN A 774 4.00 -22.86 -45.90
CA GLN A 774 3.59 -21.54 -45.38
C GLN A 774 4.05 -21.30 -43.94
N LYS A 775 4.03 -22.33 -43.09
CA LYS A 775 4.50 -22.30 -41.70
C LYS A 775 6.03 -22.35 -41.55
N GLU A 776 6.79 -22.33 -42.65
CA GLU A 776 8.26 -22.39 -42.64
C GLU A 776 8.83 -23.65 -41.96
N VAL A 777 8.09 -24.77 -42.02
CA VAL A 777 8.53 -26.07 -41.50
C VAL A 777 9.27 -26.85 -42.58
N LEU A 778 8.74 -26.82 -43.81
CA LEU A 778 9.29 -27.52 -44.98
C LEU A 778 9.60 -26.53 -46.11
N GLU A 779 10.57 -26.90 -46.93
CA GLU A 779 10.92 -26.21 -48.17
C GLU A 779 10.96 -27.20 -49.34
N ILE A 780 10.77 -26.69 -50.56
CA ILE A 780 10.93 -27.47 -51.79
C ILE A 780 12.42 -27.51 -52.12
N ALA A 781 13.02 -28.70 -52.16
CA ALA A 781 14.44 -28.85 -52.44
C ALA A 781 14.74 -28.45 -53.90
N ALA A 782 15.78 -27.65 -54.11
CA ALA A 782 16.17 -27.11 -55.41
C ALA A 782 16.95 -28.10 -56.31
N THR A 783 16.96 -29.41 -56.00
CA THR A 783 17.75 -30.39 -56.77
C THR A 783 17.08 -30.72 -58.09
N GLY A 784 17.68 -30.21 -59.17
CA GLY A 784 17.17 -30.21 -60.54
C GLY A 784 17.12 -31.55 -61.29
N GLU A 785 16.89 -32.68 -60.64
CA GLU A 785 16.73 -33.97 -61.33
C GLU A 785 15.92 -34.96 -60.46
N ALA A 786 14.59 -34.81 -60.44
CA ALA A 786 13.60 -35.89 -60.32
C ALA A 786 12.18 -35.28 -60.34
N SER A 787 11.22 -36.06 -60.85
CA SER A 787 9.78 -35.81 -60.97
C SER A 787 9.17 -34.75 -60.03
N ALA A 788 8.27 -33.93 -60.57
CA ALA A 788 7.56 -32.79 -59.95
C ALA A 788 6.66 -33.11 -58.73
N THR A 789 6.93 -34.20 -58.01
CA THR A 789 6.26 -34.63 -56.78
C THR A 789 7.22 -34.92 -55.62
N GLU A 790 8.54 -34.97 -55.83
CA GLU A 790 9.50 -35.58 -54.88
C GLU A 790 10.76 -34.71 -54.67
N ALA A 791 10.76 -33.90 -53.61
CA ALA A 791 11.88 -33.65 -52.69
C ALA A 791 11.52 -32.45 -51.78
N ARG A 792 10.67 -32.68 -50.77
CA ARG A 792 10.46 -31.70 -49.70
C ARG A 792 11.44 -31.99 -48.58
N SER A 793 12.13 -30.98 -48.07
CA SER A 793 13.06 -31.11 -46.94
C SER A 793 12.63 -30.22 -45.78
N PHE A 794 13.05 -30.58 -44.57
CA PHE A 794 12.89 -29.68 -43.43
C PHE A 794 13.70 -28.41 -43.65
N GLN A 795 13.03 -27.27 -43.50
CA GLN A 795 13.69 -25.98 -43.65
C GLN A 795 14.76 -25.81 -42.57
N VAL A 796 14.49 -26.20 -41.32
CA VAL A 796 15.39 -26.04 -40.17
C VAL A 796 15.86 -27.42 -39.66
N PRO A 797 17.16 -27.76 -39.74
CA PRO A 797 17.69 -29.06 -39.31
C PRO A 797 17.46 -29.39 -37.83
N LEU A 798 17.51 -28.39 -36.93
CA LEU A 798 17.27 -28.62 -35.51
C LEU A 798 15.81 -29.03 -35.22
N VAL A 799 14.86 -28.51 -35.98
CA VAL A 799 13.44 -28.90 -35.90
C VAL A 799 13.26 -30.34 -36.37
N ARG A 800 13.93 -30.73 -37.47
CA ARG A 800 13.94 -32.12 -37.93
C ARG A 800 14.38 -33.09 -36.84
N ARG A 801 15.51 -32.82 -36.19
CA ARG A 801 16.05 -33.67 -35.11
C ARG A 801 15.10 -33.83 -33.92
N TYR A 802 14.40 -32.75 -33.56
CA TYR A 802 13.39 -32.82 -32.51
C TYR A 802 12.21 -33.71 -32.92
N ILE A 803 11.71 -33.57 -34.15
CA ILE A 803 10.56 -34.33 -34.63
C ILE A 803 10.92 -35.81 -34.79
N GLU A 804 12.11 -36.13 -35.31
CA GLU A 804 12.61 -37.51 -35.36
C GLU A 804 12.59 -38.15 -33.97
N LYS A 805 13.15 -37.46 -32.96
CA LYS A 805 13.09 -37.91 -31.56
C LYS A 805 11.67 -38.06 -31.03
N ALA A 806 10.80 -37.09 -31.31
CA ALA A 806 9.41 -37.11 -30.84
C ALA A 806 8.60 -38.28 -31.45
N ILE A 807 8.89 -38.66 -32.70
CA ILE A 807 8.25 -39.81 -33.37
C ILE A 807 8.82 -41.13 -32.86
N GLU A 808 10.11 -41.20 -32.53
CA GLU A 808 10.71 -42.39 -31.91
C GLU A 808 10.18 -42.67 -30.49
N GLU A 809 9.75 -41.62 -29.77
CA GLU A 809 9.17 -41.71 -28.43
C GLU A 809 7.65 -42.02 -28.43
N MET A 810 6.98 -41.95 -29.59
CA MET A 810 5.55 -42.27 -29.79
C MET A 810 5.34 -43.71 -30.28
#